data_AF-A0A196SM09-F1
#
_entry.id   AF-A0A196SM09-F1
#
_cell.length_a   1.000
_cell.length_b   1.000
_cell.length_c   1.000
_cell.angle_alpha   90.00
_cell.angle_beta   90.00
_cell.angle_gamma   90.00
#
_symmetry.space_group_name_H-M   'P 1'
#
loop_
_entity.id
_entity.type
_entity.pdbx_description
1 polymer ?
#
loop_
_entity_poly.entity_id
_entity_poly.type
_entity_poly.pdbx_seq_one_letter_code
_entity_poly.pdbx_strand_id
1 'polypeptide(L)'
;MAEGLCTMEAYDSYLSLYPMKCTNDCDEYKTLHFDAFKKNCQDMLSKAVYTPYDMEYTILMDFSLDDLAGVMDVKQKYSGKGSYFDAVDTYQDAYESVFTTMDRDFCPADSNWIQYAKPNDCSLSWVTMIVNAGERALAMVGGNDRLSAEFVKQCYTQEDPCNGLQMSTIVSDLKDIGLVRESDADNAVASREDLCSIPQSKRLRFDVEKAEGPNRGALMNLIAEGNPVLTLLSMDMKQLRFVKDMREEDVALRATVYQPSLYGLVTGYVKTTEEIEGYWVVEGTPSPCENVNVKLPMRDNETNTDFAGIAGYAFALRFVGNRQFVVPSAGIASLADIPSYAQSIVFADDSFSEATEVDFSAFPALESLVFGQNTFQSATSLRLIGLKKLRKIEVGDESFPKATEFVLSGAEELEQVAIGKGCFVSSSLLMTDSSLQTLSIGDASFVDATTVDMENMPNLVSVDLGTNVFTFKDADNTQLILKNLTKLENTPSLAKVRLFYPFQKWTAWNVTNAGEMALRKTAIISTLEEWNALESITGTVIVNSDSMNDETITSLDFSHVPNLVEFKVGDACFRYVNETAFVGMPKLERLEFGEGSFAVETYAHKIAKYDNPQKNTTRAFYLKDCDNVEELVMGRYSFNDYYVCEIENVPSLELIKMGELDAGTGAAAGRYSWNFFWANSLVLRNLPKLTTITTEKNNNVASSYSFTNPYIINLEDMPNLTTITLDATNAFRFAKESIKKSYMSGIVINTKSTLSILSSHIDIGALADYF
;
A
#
# COMPACT_ATOMS: atom_id res chain seq x y z
N MET A 1 -36.96 -55.19 15.07
CA MET A 1 -37.24 -53.78 15.42
C MET A 1 -36.94 -52.81 14.28
N ALA A 2 -36.05 -53.10 13.32
CA ALA A 2 -35.73 -52.20 12.21
C ALA A 2 -36.82 -52.07 11.10
N GLU A 3 -37.65 -53.11 10.86
CA GLU A 3 -38.64 -53.08 9.77
C GLU A 3 -39.74 -52.01 9.91
N GLY A 4 -40.03 -51.55 11.14
CA GLY A 4 -41.05 -50.53 11.40
C GLY A 4 -40.58 -49.08 11.30
N LEU A 5 -39.28 -48.84 11.10
CA LEU A 5 -38.68 -47.49 11.10
C LEU A 5 -38.30 -47.01 9.69
N CYS A 6 -38.04 -47.94 8.76
CA CYS A 6 -37.69 -47.63 7.36
C CYS A 6 -38.93 -47.64 6.47
N THR A 7 -39.80 -46.65 6.67
CA THR A 7 -41.09 -46.49 5.99
C THR A 7 -41.03 -45.45 4.86
N MET A 8 -42.11 -45.35 4.08
CA MET A 8 -42.25 -44.28 3.08
C MET A 8 -42.23 -42.89 3.73
N GLU A 9 -42.79 -42.74 4.94
CA GLU A 9 -42.73 -41.48 5.70
C GLU A 9 -41.29 -41.10 6.10
N ALA A 10 -40.47 -42.09 6.48
CA ALA A 10 -39.04 -41.87 6.73
C ALA A 10 -38.31 -41.46 5.43
N TYR A 11 -38.73 -42.01 4.29
CA TYR A 11 -38.18 -41.62 2.99
C TYR A 11 -38.61 -40.21 2.59
N ASP A 12 -39.86 -39.81 2.85
CA ASP A 12 -40.33 -38.43 2.68
C ASP A 12 -39.52 -37.45 3.53
N SER A 13 -39.21 -37.86 4.77
CA SER A 13 -38.36 -37.08 5.68
C SER A 13 -36.95 -36.92 5.09
N TYR A 14 -36.36 -38.00 4.55
CA TYR A 14 -35.08 -37.95 3.85
C TYR A 14 -35.12 -37.03 2.62
N LEU A 15 -36.14 -37.13 1.77
CA LEU A 15 -36.28 -36.29 0.58
C LEU A 15 -36.52 -34.81 0.93
N SER A 16 -37.04 -34.51 2.13
CA SER A 16 -37.13 -33.12 2.60
C SER A 16 -35.77 -32.53 2.98
N LEU A 17 -34.78 -33.36 3.35
CA LEU A 17 -33.38 -32.96 3.54
C LEU A 17 -32.64 -32.80 2.21
N TYR A 18 -33.04 -33.54 1.18
CA TYR A 18 -32.43 -33.54 -0.17
C TYR A 18 -33.45 -33.21 -1.27
N PRO A 19 -34.07 -32.01 -1.26
CA PRO A 19 -35.17 -31.66 -2.16
C PRO A 19 -34.77 -31.67 -3.65
N MET A 20 -33.48 -31.46 -3.95
CA MET A 20 -32.94 -31.49 -5.31
C MET A 20 -33.13 -32.85 -6.02
N LYS A 21 -33.34 -33.94 -5.27
CA LYS A 21 -33.50 -35.29 -5.84
C LYS A 21 -34.77 -35.47 -6.64
N CYS A 22 -35.85 -34.75 -6.32
CA CYS A 22 -37.17 -35.08 -6.87
C CYS A 22 -37.99 -33.88 -7.40
N THR A 23 -37.35 -32.73 -7.63
CA THR A 23 -37.95 -31.42 -7.98
C THR A 23 -39.14 -31.40 -8.95
N ASN A 24 -39.21 -32.27 -9.97
CA ASN A 24 -40.28 -32.26 -10.99
C ASN A 24 -41.21 -33.48 -10.95
N ASP A 25 -40.81 -34.59 -10.33
CA ASP A 25 -41.57 -35.85 -10.32
C ASP A 25 -41.23 -36.68 -9.07
N CYS A 26 -41.68 -36.21 -7.91
CA CYS A 26 -41.40 -36.90 -6.65
C CYS A 26 -42.11 -38.24 -6.52
N ASP A 27 -43.26 -38.46 -7.17
CA ASP A 27 -44.00 -39.71 -7.00
C ASP A 27 -43.34 -40.86 -7.80
N GLU A 28 -42.92 -40.61 -9.04
CA GLU A 28 -42.17 -41.60 -9.82
C GLU A 28 -40.79 -41.87 -9.18
N TYR A 29 -40.06 -40.80 -8.81
CA TYR A 29 -38.76 -40.92 -8.16
C TYR A 29 -38.83 -41.73 -6.86
N LYS A 30 -39.85 -41.45 -6.02
CA LYS A 30 -40.05 -42.20 -4.78
C LYS A 30 -40.25 -43.68 -5.06
N THR A 31 -41.14 -44.00 -5.99
CA THR A 31 -41.47 -45.38 -6.33
C THR A 31 -40.23 -46.15 -6.83
N LEU A 32 -39.39 -45.49 -7.63
CA LEU A 32 -38.22 -46.12 -8.24
C LEU A 32 -37.10 -46.41 -7.22
N HIS A 33 -36.86 -45.50 -6.28
CA HIS A 33 -35.67 -45.55 -5.41
C HIS A 33 -35.96 -45.96 -3.95
N PHE A 34 -37.24 -46.11 -3.57
CA PHE A 34 -37.61 -46.48 -2.20
C PHE A 34 -37.04 -47.82 -1.75
N ASP A 35 -36.95 -48.82 -2.63
CA ASP A 35 -36.39 -50.14 -2.26
C ASP A 35 -34.91 -50.05 -1.86
N ALA A 36 -34.13 -49.22 -2.58
CA ALA A 36 -32.74 -48.96 -2.23
C ALA A 36 -32.64 -48.22 -0.88
N PHE A 37 -33.41 -47.14 -0.71
CA PHE A 37 -33.49 -46.42 0.57
C PHE A 37 -33.85 -47.34 1.73
N LYS A 38 -34.91 -48.15 1.58
CA LYS A 38 -35.40 -49.05 2.62
C LYS A 38 -34.33 -50.04 3.04
N LYS A 39 -33.63 -50.65 2.08
CA LYS A 39 -32.54 -51.60 2.34
C LYS A 39 -31.37 -50.93 3.06
N ASN A 40 -30.97 -49.74 2.62
CA ASN A 40 -29.89 -48.98 3.24
C ASN A 40 -30.28 -48.51 4.66
N CYS A 41 -31.52 -48.11 4.88
CA CYS A 41 -32.03 -47.69 6.19
C CYS A 41 -32.01 -48.85 7.19
N GLN A 42 -32.42 -50.04 6.73
CA GLN A 42 -32.34 -51.24 7.56
C GLN A 42 -30.89 -51.59 7.91
N ASP A 43 -29.96 -51.45 6.95
CA ASP A 43 -28.53 -51.66 7.18
C ASP A 43 -27.97 -50.64 8.19
N MET A 44 -28.28 -49.34 8.03
CA MET A 44 -27.91 -48.26 8.96
C MET A 44 -28.38 -48.57 10.38
N LEU A 45 -29.68 -48.86 10.57
CA LEU A 45 -30.22 -49.17 11.89
C LEU A 45 -29.60 -50.42 12.51
N SER A 46 -29.25 -51.42 11.67
CA SER A 46 -28.57 -52.62 12.15
C SER A 46 -27.15 -52.31 12.64
N LYS A 47 -26.45 -51.40 11.97
CA LYS A 47 -25.08 -50.98 12.27
C LYS A 47 -24.98 -50.03 13.46
N ALA A 48 -25.98 -49.18 13.65
CA ALA A 48 -25.99 -48.12 14.67
C ALA A 48 -25.80 -48.64 16.08
N VAL A 49 -26.16 -49.91 16.32
CA VAL A 49 -26.05 -50.54 17.64
C VAL A 49 -24.59 -50.80 18.05
N TYR A 50 -23.65 -50.84 17.09
CA TYR A 50 -22.26 -51.21 17.34
C TYR A 50 -21.22 -50.31 16.65
N THR A 51 -21.65 -49.25 15.95
CA THR A 51 -20.74 -48.21 15.47
C THR A 51 -20.42 -47.23 16.60
N PRO A 52 -19.15 -46.83 16.78
CA PRO A 52 -18.74 -45.93 17.86
C PRO A 52 -18.90 -44.44 17.55
N TYR A 53 -19.60 -44.10 16.47
CA TYR A 53 -19.87 -42.74 15.97
C TYR A 53 -21.33 -42.64 15.56
N ASP A 54 -21.85 -41.41 15.53
CA ASP A 54 -23.21 -41.15 15.08
C ASP A 54 -23.33 -41.39 13.57
N MET A 55 -24.47 -41.97 13.16
CA MET A 55 -24.80 -42.17 11.75
C MET A 55 -25.97 -41.29 11.37
N GLU A 56 -25.91 -40.75 10.16
CA GLU A 56 -26.92 -39.83 9.61
C GLU A 56 -27.24 -40.15 8.15
N TYR A 57 -28.34 -39.58 7.66
CA TYR A 57 -28.70 -39.72 6.25
C TYR A 57 -27.80 -38.84 5.38
N THR A 58 -27.07 -39.49 4.48
CA THR A 58 -26.29 -38.83 3.42
C THR A 58 -27.07 -38.85 2.12
N ILE A 59 -26.65 -38.07 1.14
CA ILE A 59 -27.19 -38.04 -0.22
C ILE A 59 -27.12 -39.40 -0.93
N LEU A 60 -26.33 -40.34 -0.43
CA LEU A 60 -26.19 -41.68 -0.99
C LEU A 60 -27.25 -42.67 -0.49
N MET A 61 -28.16 -42.24 0.40
CA MET A 61 -29.02 -43.16 1.14
C MET A 61 -29.98 -43.96 0.26
N ASP A 62 -30.39 -43.41 -0.89
CA ASP A 62 -31.27 -44.03 -1.89
C ASP A 62 -30.51 -44.59 -3.10
N PHE A 63 -29.18 -44.64 -3.06
CA PHE A 63 -28.36 -45.32 -4.07
C PHE A 63 -28.38 -46.82 -3.84
N SER A 64 -28.53 -47.60 -4.91
CA SER A 64 -28.37 -49.05 -4.82
C SER A 64 -26.91 -49.43 -4.57
N LEU A 65 -26.67 -50.67 -4.13
CA LEU A 65 -25.30 -51.14 -3.94
C LEU A 65 -24.48 -51.20 -5.23
N ASP A 66 -25.14 -51.33 -6.38
CA ASP A 66 -24.52 -51.33 -7.70
C ASP A 66 -24.15 -49.90 -8.12
N ASP A 67 -25.02 -48.92 -7.87
CA ASP A 67 -24.72 -47.50 -8.09
C ASP A 67 -23.48 -47.10 -7.27
N LEU A 68 -23.44 -47.46 -5.98
CA LEU A 68 -22.28 -47.20 -5.13
C LEU A 68 -21.02 -47.89 -5.64
N ALA A 69 -21.13 -49.10 -6.21
CA ALA A 69 -19.99 -49.80 -6.80
C ALA A 69 -19.47 -49.06 -8.04
N GLY A 70 -20.37 -48.50 -8.86
CA GLY A 70 -20.04 -47.67 -10.01
C GLY A 70 -19.32 -46.37 -9.61
N VAL A 71 -19.88 -45.62 -8.64
CA VAL A 71 -19.24 -44.38 -8.13
C VAL A 71 -17.84 -44.64 -7.55
N MET A 72 -17.60 -45.84 -7.00
CA MET A 72 -16.29 -46.25 -6.50
C MET A 72 -15.29 -46.67 -7.59
N ASP A 73 -15.72 -46.91 -8.83
CA ASP A 73 -14.86 -47.47 -9.87
C ASP A 73 -14.03 -46.40 -10.61
N VAL A 74 -13.13 -45.74 -9.89
CA VAL A 74 -12.25 -44.73 -10.51
C VAL A 74 -11.14 -45.37 -11.35
N LYS A 75 -10.73 -44.69 -12.43
CA LYS A 75 -9.73 -45.11 -13.43
C LYS A 75 -8.37 -45.44 -12.82
N GLN A 76 -7.95 -44.68 -11.80
CA GLN A 76 -6.67 -44.88 -11.13
C GLN A 76 -6.75 -46.09 -10.18
N LYS A 77 -5.92 -47.11 -10.44
CA LYS A 77 -5.82 -48.32 -9.61
C LYS A 77 -4.44 -48.45 -8.98
N TYR A 78 -4.35 -49.19 -7.88
CA TYR A 78 -3.06 -49.52 -7.29
C TYR A 78 -2.30 -50.52 -8.15
N SER A 79 -0.97 -50.32 -8.23
CA SER A 79 -0.07 -51.26 -8.90
C SER A 79 0.27 -52.48 -8.04
N GLY A 80 -0.10 -52.47 -6.76
CA GLY A 80 0.28 -53.50 -5.77
C GLY A 80 1.74 -53.45 -5.33
N LYS A 81 2.51 -52.43 -5.75
CA LYS A 81 3.92 -52.23 -5.37
C LYS A 81 4.02 -51.20 -4.24
N GLY A 82 4.76 -51.55 -3.19
CA GLY A 82 5.06 -50.63 -2.08
C GLY A 82 6.14 -49.61 -2.42
N SER A 83 6.37 -48.68 -1.49
CA SER A 83 7.43 -47.68 -1.54
C SER A 83 8.67 -48.21 -0.81
N TYR A 84 9.85 -48.02 -1.40
CA TYR A 84 11.14 -48.34 -0.77
C TYR A 84 11.83 -47.09 -0.22
N PHE A 85 11.05 -46.02 0.04
CA PHE A 85 11.58 -44.75 0.53
C PHE A 85 11.82 -44.82 2.05
N ASP A 86 12.93 -44.24 2.51
CA ASP A 86 13.26 -44.20 3.93
C ASP A 86 12.24 -43.39 4.73
N ALA A 87 12.11 -43.67 6.03
CA ALA A 87 11.24 -42.89 6.91
C ALA A 87 11.72 -41.44 6.98
N VAL A 88 10.77 -40.50 7.00
CA VAL A 88 11.02 -39.05 7.11
C VAL A 88 10.53 -38.56 8.46
N ASP A 89 11.35 -37.77 9.14
CA ASP A 89 11.00 -37.18 10.43
C ASP A 89 9.89 -36.13 10.26
N THR A 90 8.89 -36.20 11.12
CA THR A 90 7.71 -35.31 11.09
C THR A 90 8.00 -33.98 11.79
N TYR A 91 7.54 -32.86 11.22
CA TYR A 91 7.69 -31.54 11.85
C TYR A 91 6.88 -31.37 13.14
N GLN A 92 5.71 -32.01 13.20
CA GLN A 92 4.77 -31.93 14.33
C GLN A 92 3.94 -33.21 14.44
N ASP A 93 3.38 -33.48 15.62
CA ASP A 93 2.61 -34.70 15.89
C ASP A 93 1.12 -34.56 15.55
N ALA A 94 0.61 -33.34 15.34
CA ALA A 94 -0.75 -33.10 14.86
C ALA A 94 -0.80 -31.82 14.04
N TYR A 95 -1.67 -31.75 13.04
CA TYR A 95 -1.96 -30.56 12.25
C TYR A 95 -3.45 -30.51 11.93
N GLU A 96 -4.04 -29.32 12.00
CA GLU A 96 -5.41 -29.06 11.58
C GLU A 96 -5.44 -27.80 10.71
N SER A 97 -6.08 -27.92 9.54
CA SER A 97 -6.27 -26.79 8.63
C SER A 97 -7.23 -25.76 9.22
N VAL A 98 -6.94 -24.49 8.95
CA VAL A 98 -7.82 -23.36 9.25
C VAL A 98 -8.98 -23.21 8.24
N PHE A 99 -9.00 -24.00 7.18
CA PHE A 99 -10.04 -23.97 6.16
C PHE A 99 -10.82 -25.29 6.07
N THR A 100 -12.04 -25.21 5.56
CA THR A 100 -12.91 -26.37 5.29
C THR A 100 -13.61 -26.21 3.94
N THR A 101 -13.88 -27.32 3.25
CA THR A 101 -14.70 -27.38 2.03
C THR A 101 -16.17 -27.65 2.31
N MET A 102 -16.57 -27.85 3.57
CA MET A 102 -17.92 -28.27 3.92
C MET A 102 -19.00 -27.27 3.46
N ASP A 103 -18.67 -25.98 3.37
CA ASP A 103 -19.60 -24.91 2.99
C ASP A 103 -19.76 -24.73 1.46
N ARG A 104 -19.01 -25.48 0.65
CA ARG A 104 -19.03 -25.32 -0.82
C ARG A 104 -20.19 -26.09 -1.44
N ASP A 105 -21.17 -25.40 -1.99
CA ASP A 105 -22.28 -26.02 -2.74
C ASP A 105 -22.03 -25.96 -4.26
N PHE A 106 -21.97 -27.12 -4.93
CA PHE A 106 -21.88 -27.24 -6.39
C PHE A 106 -23.24 -27.46 -7.08
N CYS A 107 -24.32 -27.64 -6.32
CA CYS A 107 -25.64 -28.01 -6.84
C CYS A 107 -26.76 -27.01 -6.48
N PRO A 108 -26.62 -25.71 -6.80
CA PRO A 108 -27.74 -24.78 -6.71
C PRO A 108 -28.88 -25.20 -7.65
N ALA A 109 -30.11 -24.72 -7.39
CA ALA A 109 -31.38 -25.23 -7.95
C ALA A 109 -31.46 -25.35 -9.49
N ASP A 110 -30.62 -24.63 -10.24
CA ASP A 110 -30.57 -24.64 -11.72
C ASP A 110 -29.29 -25.26 -12.29
N SER A 111 -28.49 -25.91 -11.44
CA SER A 111 -27.20 -26.49 -11.81
C SER A 111 -27.36 -27.82 -12.55
N ASN A 112 -26.60 -28.00 -13.62
CA ASN A 112 -26.44 -29.28 -14.31
C ASN A 112 -25.83 -30.37 -13.41
N TRP A 113 -25.32 -30.01 -12.23
CA TRP A 113 -24.74 -30.94 -11.28
C TRP A 113 -25.79 -31.66 -10.42
N ILE A 114 -27.03 -31.16 -10.36
CA ILE A 114 -28.14 -31.78 -9.60
C ILE A 114 -28.41 -33.22 -10.05
N GLN A 115 -28.16 -33.55 -11.32
CA GLN A 115 -28.34 -34.93 -11.82
C GLN A 115 -27.48 -35.94 -11.04
N TYR A 116 -26.34 -35.52 -10.47
CA TYR A 116 -25.45 -36.36 -9.68
C TYR A 116 -25.86 -36.47 -8.20
N ALA A 117 -26.90 -35.75 -7.78
CA ALA A 117 -27.58 -35.99 -6.51
C ALA A 117 -28.44 -37.27 -6.55
N LYS A 118 -28.91 -37.66 -7.74
CA LYS A 118 -29.72 -38.87 -7.93
C LYS A 118 -28.81 -40.09 -8.12
N PRO A 119 -29.28 -41.32 -7.84
CA PRO A 119 -28.51 -42.54 -8.09
C PRO A 119 -27.90 -42.58 -9.51
N ASN A 120 -26.58 -42.76 -9.55
CA ASN A 120 -25.76 -42.80 -10.75
C ASN A 120 -24.46 -43.57 -10.46
N ASP A 121 -23.65 -43.84 -11.49
CA ASP A 121 -22.36 -44.54 -11.43
C ASP A 121 -21.16 -43.63 -11.75
N CYS A 122 -21.33 -42.31 -11.65
CA CYS A 122 -20.36 -41.32 -12.12
C CYS A 122 -19.55 -40.70 -10.98
N SER A 123 -18.23 -40.93 -10.98
CA SER A 123 -17.31 -40.35 -9.99
C SER A 123 -16.76 -39.00 -10.45
N LEU A 124 -17.26 -37.91 -9.86
CA LEU A 124 -16.84 -36.54 -10.17
C LEU A 124 -16.06 -35.85 -9.04
N SER A 125 -15.68 -36.61 -8.01
CA SER A 125 -14.90 -36.10 -6.89
C SER A 125 -13.56 -35.48 -7.30
N TRP A 126 -12.96 -35.94 -8.39
CA TRP A 126 -11.74 -35.33 -8.92
C TRP A 126 -11.96 -33.88 -9.37
N VAL A 127 -13.11 -33.56 -9.96
CA VAL A 127 -13.45 -32.21 -10.43
C VAL A 127 -13.62 -31.27 -9.26
N THR A 128 -14.49 -31.65 -8.33
CA THR A 128 -14.83 -30.84 -7.16
C THR A 128 -13.63 -30.66 -6.23
N MET A 129 -12.78 -31.68 -6.06
CA MET A 129 -11.58 -31.56 -5.23
C MET A 129 -10.48 -30.73 -5.88
N ILE A 130 -10.33 -30.75 -7.21
CA ILE A 130 -9.44 -29.80 -7.91
C ILE A 130 -9.92 -28.36 -7.68
N VAL A 131 -11.22 -28.11 -7.85
CA VAL A 131 -11.81 -26.79 -7.61
C VAL A 131 -11.63 -26.36 -6.17
N ASN A 132 -12.00 -27.21 -5.22
CA ASN A 132 -11.86 -26.92 -3.80
C ASN A 132 -10.39 -26.63 -3.47
N ALA A 133 -9.43 -27.46 -3.89
CA ALA A 133 -8.02 -27.19 -3.66
C ALA A 133 -7.57 -25.85 -4.27
N GLY A 134 -8.02 -25.52 -5.48
CA GLY A 134 -7.75 -24.24 -6.11
C GLY A 134 -8.33 -23.05 -5.33
N GLU A 135 -9.59 -23.12 -4.92
CA GLU A 135 -10.27 -22.10 -4.12
C GLU A 135 -9.56 -21.90 -2.76
N ARG A 136 -9.09 -22.98 -2.11
CA ARG A 136 -8.31 -22.87 -0.87
C ARG A 136 -6.93 -22.26 -1.09
N ALA A 137 -6.22 -22.68 -2.14
CA ALA A 137 -4.94 -22.08 -2.49
C ALA A 137 -5.07 -20.58 -2.82
N LEU A 138 -6.20 -20.15 -3.39
CA LEU A 138 -6.53 -18.72 -3.57
C LEU A 138 -6.84 -18.02 -2.25
N ALA A 139 -7.65 -18.64 -1.37
CA ALA A 139 -7.97 -18.09 -0.06
C ALA A 139 -6.71 -17.84 0.80
N MET A 140 -5.70 -18.70 0.70
CA MET A 140 -4.41 -18.52 1.39
C MET A 140 -3.65 -17.26 0.94
N VAL A 141 -3.91 -16.76 -0.27
CA VAL A 141 -3.37 -15.49 -0.77
C VAL A 141 -4.41 -14.36 -0.72
N GLY A 142 -5.50 -14.54 0.04
CA GLY A 142 -6.57 -13.57 0.23
C GLY A 142 -7.51 -13.39 -0.97
N GLY A 143 -7.52 -14.34 -1.91
CA GLY A 143 -8.57 -14.40 -2.92
C GLY A 143 -9.87 -15.01 -2.35
N ASN A 144 -11.00 -14.61 -2.91
CA ASN A 144 -12.30 -15.21 -2.61
C ASN A 144 -13.06 -15.63 -3.89
N ASP A 145 -12.36 -15.67 -5.02
CA ASP A 145 -12.92 -16.07 -6.30
C ASP A 145 -13.36 -17.55 -6.27
N ARG A 146 -14.60 -17.81 -6.68
CA ARG A 146 -15.08 -19.18 -6.93
C ARG A 146 -14.58 -19.69 -8.27
N LEU A 147 -14.23 -20.98 -8.34
CA LEU A 147 -13.69 -21.61 -9.54
C LEU A 147 -14.70 -22.55 -10.21
N SER A 148 -14.67 -22.58 -11.54
CA SER A 148 -15.64 -23.33 -12.34
C SER A 148 -15.34 -24.83 -12.36
N ALA A 149 -16.19 -25.61 -11.71
CA ALA A 149 -16.20 -27.06 -11.83
C ALA A 149 -16.53 -27.53 -13.26
N GLU A 150 -17.40 -26.81 -13.96
CA GLU A 150 -17.77 -27.16 -15.34
C GLU A 150 -16.59 -27.04 -16.30
N PHE A 151 -15.76 -25.99 -16.13
CA PHE A 151 -14.52 -25.85 -16.90
C PHE A 151 -13.58 -27.03 -16.67
N VAL A 152 -13.37 -27.45 -15.42
CA VAL A 152 -12.50 -28.59 -15.10
C VAL A 152 -13.06 -29.87 -15.72
N LYS A 153 -14.36 -30.14 -15.52
CA LYS A 153 -15.05 -31.32 -16.08
C LYS A 153 -14.91 -31.42 -17.60
N GLN A 154 -15.07 -30.30 -18.33
CA GLN A 154 -15.06 -30.30 -19.79
C GLN A 154 -13.65 -30.20 -20.40
N CYS A 155 -12.74 -29.46 -19.77
CA CYS A 155 -11.46 -29.11 -20.41
C CYS A 155 -10.29 -30.00 -20.01
N TYR A 156 -10.37 -30.71 -18.88
CA TYR A 156 -9.29 -31.62 -18.43
C TYR A 156 -9.39 -33.01 -19.07
N THR A 157 -10.53 -33.35 -19.69
CA THR A 157 -10.69 -34.64 -20.38
C THR A 157 -11.58 -34.50 -21.61
N GLN A 158 -11.16 -35.16 -22.69
CA GLN A 158 -11.99 -35.40 -23.88
C GLN A 158 -12.68 -36.77 -23.82
N GLU A 159 -12.27 -37.63 -22.88
CA GLU A 159 -12.92 -38.90 -22.54
C GLU A 159 -14.04 -38.67 -21.52
N ASP A 160 -14.84 -39.70 -21.27
CA ASP A 160 -15.88 -39.71 -20.25
C ASP A 160 -15.33 -39.29 -18.85
N PRO A 161 -15.83 -38.19 -18.25
CA PRO A 161 -15.34 -37.70 -16.97
C PRO A 161 -15.71 -38.60 -15.78
N CYS A 162 -16.64 -39.55 -15.94
CA CYS A 162 -17.21 -40.33 -14.85
C CYS A 162 -16.24 -41.31 -14.16
N ASN A 163 -15.11 -41.65 -14.78
CA ASN A 163 -14.11 -42.53 -14.18
C ASN A 163 -12.93 -41.76 -13.55
N GLY A 164 -12.92 -40.43 -13.63
CA GLY A 164 -11.82 -39.61 -13.12
C GLY A 164 -10.50 -39.70 -13.88
N LEU A 165 -9.51 -38.94 -13.40
CA LEU A 165 -8.23 -38.72 -14.07
C LEU A 165 -7.05 -39.28 -13.28
N GLN A 166 -6.00 -39.72 -13.98
CA GLN A 166 -4.76 -40.07 -13.28
C GLN A 166 -4.20 -38.85 -12.57
N MET A 167 -3.69 -39.04 -11.35
CA MET A 167 -3.15 -37.93 -10.56
C MET A 167 -2.01 -37.20 -11.28
N SER A 168 -1.19 -37.91 -12.07
CA SER A 168 -0.16 -37.28 -12.91
C SER A 168 -0.72 -36.36 -13.99
N THR A 169 -1.88 -36.70 -14.56
CA THR A 169 -2.59 -35.88 -15.55
C THR A 169 -3.17 -34.63 -14.89
N ILE A 170 -3.76 -34.77 -13.70
CA ILE A 170 -4.23 -33.60 -12.94
C ILE A 170 -3.08 -32.62 -12.68
N VAL A 171 -1.90 -33.12 -12.30
CA VAL A 171 -0.70 -32.28 -12.09
C VAL A 171 -0.27 -31.57 -13.38
N SER A 172 -0.24 -32.25 -14.53
CA SER A 172 0.09 -31.58 -15.80
C SER A 172 -0.95 -30.54 -16.18
N ASP A 173 -2.23 -30.85 -16.01
CA ASP A 173 -3.33 -30.00 -16.49
C ASP A 173 -3.51 -28.76 -15.61
N LEU A 174 -3.28 -28.85 -14.30
CA LEU A 174 -3.19 -27.66 -13.43
C LEU A 174 -2.13 -26.67 -13.94
N LYS A 175 -1.01 -27.19 -14.44
CA LYS A 175 0.09 -26.40 -14.99
C LYS A 175 -0.15 -25.92 -16.41
N ASP A 176 -0.76 -26.74 -17.28
CA ASP A 176 -0.86 -26.51 -18.73
C ASP A 176 -2.22 -25.93 -19.14
N ILE A 177 -3.30 -26.30 -18.45
CA ILE A 177 -4.67 -25.79 -18.63
C ILE A 177 -5.03 -24.72 -17.60
N GLY A 178 -4.76 -24.94 -16.31
CA GLY A 178 -5.11 -24.03 -15.22
C GLY A 178 -6.58 -24.12 -14.80
N LEU A 179 -7.03 -23.19 -13.95
CA LEU A 179 -8.42 -23.07 -13.51
C LEU A 179 -9.00 -21.72 -13.93
N VAL A 180 -10.33 -21.58 -13.94
CA VAL A 180 -11.01 -20.32 -14.30
C VAL A 180 -12.06 -19.96 -13.25
N ARG A 181 -12.34 -18.67 -13.11
CA ARG A 181 -13.41 -18.17 -12.24
C ARG A 181 -14.78 -18.61 -12.77
N GLU A 182 -15.73 -18.87 -11.88
CA GLU A 182 -17.13 -19.17 -12.26
C GLU A 182 -17.71 -18.06 -13.14
N SER A 183 -17.48 -16.79 -12.78
CA SER A 183 -17.96 -15.64 -13.57
C SER A 183 -17.42 -15.61 -15.01
N ASP A 184 -16.15 -15.97 -15.22
CA ASP A 184 -15.56 -16.04 -16.56
C ASP A 184 -16.14 -17.20 -17.38
N ALA A 185 -16.40 -18.34 -16.73
CA ALA A 185 -17.06 -19.48 -17.36
C ALA A 185 -18.51 -19.18 -17.71
N ASP A 186 -19.27 -18.58 -16.80
CA ASP A 186 -20.67 -18.20 -17.00
C ASP A 186 -20.82 -17.17 -18.13
N ASN A 187 -19.89 -16.21 -18.21
CA ASN A 187 -19.84 -15.24 -19.31
C ASN A 187 -19.58 -15.91 -20.67
N ALA A 188 -18.67 -16.90 -20.73
CA ALA A 188 -18.43 -17.67 -21.94
C ALA A 188 -19.68 -18.46 -22.36
N VAL A 189 -20.35 -19.13 -21.40
CA VAL A 189 -21.60 -19.86 -21.65
C VAL A 189 -22.71 -18.92 -22.14
N ALA A 190 -22.89 -17.77 -21.49
CA ALA A 190 -23.88 -16.76 -21.89
C ALA A 190 -23.62 -16.22 -23.30
N SER A 191 -22.34 -16.09 -23.67
CA SER A 191 -21.89 -15.64 -24.99
C SER A 191 -21.87 -16.76 -26.04
N ARG A 192 -22.22 -18.00 -25.66
CA ARG A 192 -22.13 -19.21 -26.49
C ARG A 192 -20.73 -19.49 -27.01
N GLU A 193 -19.72 -19.11 -26.24
CA GLU A 193 -18.32 -19.42 -26.49
C GLU A 193 -17.96 -20.78 -25.90
N ASP A 194 -16.94 -21.43 -26.47
CA ASP A 194 -16.40 -22.67 -25.93
C ASP A 194 -15.64 -22.39 -24.62
N LEU A 195 -16.01 -23.09 -23.54
CA LEU A 195 -15.35 -22.98 -22.23
C LEU A 195 -13.85 -23.23 -22.33
N CYS A 196 -13.43 -24.20 -23.13
CA CYS A 196 -12.02 -24.56 -23.27
C CYS A 196 -11.22 -23.57 -24.13
N SER A 197 -11.91 -22.60 -24.74
CA SER A 197 -11.33 -21.50 -25.50
C SER A 197 -11.16 -20.21 -24.67
N ILE A 198 -11.55 -20.20 -23.38
CA ILE A 198 -11.31 -19.07 -22.47
C ILE A 198 -9.81 -18.67 -22.52
N PRO A 199 -9.49 -17.38 -22.73
CA PRO A 199 -8.12 -16.94 -22.93
C PRO A 199 -7.18 -17.28 -21.77
N GLN A 200 -5.91 -17.56 -22.08
CA GLN A 200 -4.87 -17.85 -21.09
C GLN A 200 -4.69 -16.75 -20.03
N SER A 201 -4.96 -15.49 -20.37
CA SER A 201 -4.92 -14.37 -19.43
C SER A 201 -5.97 -14.44 -18.31
N LYS A 202 -7.05 -15.21 -18.51
CA LYS A 202 -8.11 -15.46 -17.52
C LYS A 202 -7.94 -16.78 -16.77
N ARG A 203 -6.86 -17.55 -17.06
CA ARG A 203 -6.61 -18.85 -16.44
C ARG A 203 -5.65 -18.70 -15.27
N LEU A 204 -6.11 -19.12 -14.10
CA LEU A 204 -5.35 -19.16 -12.86
C LEU A 204 -4.42 -20.37 -12.87
N ARG A 205 -3.15 -20.13 -12.54
CA ARG A 205 -2.10 -21.15 -12.51
C ARG A 205 -1.71 -21.51 -11.09
N PHE A 206 -1.49 -22.79 -10.87
CA PHE A 206 -1.12 -23.35 -9.58
C PHE A 206 0.15 -24.17 -9.75
N ASP A 207 1.10 -23.96 -8.85
CA ASP A 207 2.22 -24.87 -8.68
C ASP A 207 1.76 -26.08 -7.87
N VAL A 208 2.44 -27.19 -8.12
CA VAL A 208 2.22 -28.45 -7.45
C VAL A 208 3.44 -28.82 -6.64
N GLU A 209 3.26 -28.98 -5.33
CA GLU A 209 4.28 -29.42 -4.39
C GLU A 209 4.04 -30.88 -4.03
N LYS A 210 5.07 -31.70 -4.16
CA LYS A 210 4.99 -33.14 -3.87
C LYS A 210 5.68 -33.42 -2.55
N ALA A 211 5.18 -34.41 -1.82
CA ALA A 211 5.88 -34.93 -0.66
C ALA A 211 7.29 -35.41 -1.05
N GLU A 212 8.24 -35.29 -0.12
CA GLU A 212 9.65 -35.69 -0.31
C GLU A 212 9.80 -37.13 -0.80
N GLY A 213 8.91 -38.00 -0.32
CA GLY A 213 8.78 -39.37 -0.77
C GLY A 213 7.39 -39.94 -0.49
N PRO A 214 7.04 -41.08 -1.08
CA PRO A 214 5.77 -41.76 -0.83
C PRO A 214 5.85 -42.56 0.48
N ASN A 215 5.97 -41.86 1.60
CA ASN A 215 5.94 -42.40 2.97
C ASN A 215 5.02 -41.54 3.86
N ARG A 216 4.68 -42.04 5.05
CA ARG A 216 3.74 -41.39 5.97
C ARG A 216 4.25 -40.04 6.47
N GLY A 217 5.49 -39.99 6.97
CA GLY A 217 6.09 -38.76 7.51
C GLY A 217 6.19 -37.63 6.49
N ALA A 218 6.52 -37.93 5.24
CA ALA A 218 6.60 -36.95 4.16
C ALA A 218 5.22 -36.39 3.78
N LEU A 219 4.15 -37.21 3.82
CA LEU A 219 2.78 -36.72 3.66
C LEU A 219 2.37 -35.81 4.81
N MET A 220 2.71 -36.16 6.06
CA MET A 220 2.45 -35.32 7.24
C MET A 220 3.15 -33.96 7.13
N ASN A 221 4.40 -33.95 6.66
CA ASN A 221 5.14 -32.70 6.43
C ASN A 221 4.48 -31.86 5.34
N LEU A 222 4.08 -32.46 4.21
CA LEU A 222 3.38 -31.76 3.13
C LEU A 222 2.05 -31.14 3.60
N ILE A 223 1.28 -31.84 4.44
CA ILE A 223 0.04 -31.31 5.02
C ILE A 223 0.35 -30.17 6.00
N ALA A 224 1.40 -30.31 6.81
CA ALA A 224 1.79 -29.32 7.82
C ALA A 224 2.32 -28.01 7.22
N GLU A 225 2.72 -28.00 5.94
CA GLU A 225 3.01 -26.76 5.20
C GLU A 225 1.75 -25.90 4.98
N GLY A 226 0.57 -26.50 5.08
CA GLY A 226 -0.73 -25.84 5.10
C GLY A 226 -1.37 -25.58 3.74
N ASN A 227 -0.68 -25.86 2.63
CA ASN A 227 -1.27 -25.86 1.31
C ASN A 227 -2.29 -27.02 1.15
N PRO A 228 -3.38 -26.86 0.39
CA PRO A 228 -4.39 -27.90 0.20
C PRO A 228 -3.81 -29.13 -0.50
N VAL A 229 -3.82 -30.27 0.19
CA VAL A 229 -3.26 -31.54 -0.29
C VAL A 229 -4.33 -32.40 -0.97
N LEU A 230 -4.27 -32.47 -2.30
CA LEU A 230 -5.11 -33.34 -3.11
C LEU A 230 -4.56 -34.77 -3.11
N THR A 231 -5.42 -35.75 -2.89
CA THR A 231 -5.07 -37.16 -2.96
C THR A 231 -6.21 -38.04 -3.46
N LEU A 232 -5.89 -39.30 -3.74
CA LEU A 232 -6.86 -40.34 -3.99
C LEU A 232 -7.03 -41.20 -2.72
N LEU A 233 -8.27 -41.42 -2.33
CA LEU A 233 -8.70 -42.13 -1.13
C LEU A 233 -9.28 -43.50 -1.52
N SER A 234 -9.07 -44.49 -0.67
CA SER A 234 -9.58 -45.87 -0.81
C SER A 234 -10.64 -46.08 0.24
N MET A 235 -11.81 -45.48 0.00
CA MET A 235 -12.92 -45.41 0.94
C MET A 235 -14.16 -46.15 0.41
N ASP A 236 -14.79 -46.94 1.27
CA ASP A 236 -16.00 -47.67 0.94
C ASP A 236 -17.20 -46.71 0.95
N MET A 237 -17.73 -46.38 -0.22
CA MET A 237 -18.98 -45.60 -0.34
C MET A 237 -20.15 -46.30 0.34
N LYS A 238 -20.07 -47.63 0.52
CA LYS A 238 -21.09 -48.38 1.27
C LYS A 238 -21.08 -48.07 2.77
N GLN A 239 -20.00 -47.53 3.29
CA GLN A 239 -19.96 -47.08 4.68
C GLN A 239 -20.15 -45.57 4.78
N LEU A 240 -19.63 -44.81 3.80
CA LEU A 240 -19.82 -43.35 3.72
C LEU A 240 -21.28 -42.95 3.54
N ARG A 241 -22.14 -43.82 2.98
CA ARG A 241 -23.59 -43.54 2.89
C ARG A 241 -24.30 -43.29 4.24
N PHE A 242 -23.61 -43.51 5.36
CA PHE A 242 -24.14 -43.31 6.72
C PHE A 242 -23.34 -42.29 7.55
N VAL A 243 -22.28 -41.69 6.99
CA VAL A 243 -21.35 -40.82 7.73
C VAL A 243 -21.03 -39.61 6.87
N LYS A 244 -21.28 -38.41 7.39
CA LYS A 244 -21.06 -37.17 6.66
C LYS A 244 -20.14 -36.19 7.39
N ASP A 245 -20.31 -35.97 8.69
CA ASP A 245 -19.44 -35.07 9.45
C ASP A 245 -18.93 -35.70 10.75
N MET A 246 -17.60 -35.85 10.86
CA MET A 246 -16.92 -36.44 12.02
C MET A 246 -16.09 -35.44 12.82
N ARG A 247 -16.28 -34.12 12.64
CA ARG A 247 -15.47 -33.11 13.35
C ARG A 247 -15.60 -33.25 14.87
N GLU A 248 -16.81 -33.49 15.37
CA GLU A 248 -17.13 -33.67 16.79
C GLU A 248 -16.87 -35.11 17.31
N GLU A 249 -16.47 -36.05 16.45
CA GLU A 249 -16.29 -37.46 16.80
C GLU A 249 -14.85 -37.79 17.21
N ASP A 250 -14.63 -38.45 18.34
CA ASP A 250 -13.26 -38.80 18.80
C ASP A 250 -12.71 -40.11 18.17
N VAL A 251 -13.42 -40.68 17.21
CA VAL A 251 -13.11 -41.98 16.59
C VAL A 251 -12.90 -41.87 15.10
N ALA A 252 -12.16 -42.82 14.52
CA ALA A 252 -11.92 -42.90 13.09
C ALA A 252 -12.86 -43.91 12.38
N LEU A 253 -13.29 -43.54 11.19
CA LEU A 253 -14.12 -44.34 10.29
C LEU A 253 -13.30 -45.50 9.68
N ARG A 254 -13.64 -46.73 10.07
CA ARG A 254 -13.03 -47.95 9.51
C ARG A 254 -13.73 -48.35 8.21
N ALA A 255 -13.53 -47.58 7.14
CA ALA A 255 -14.16 -47.76 5.85
C ALA A 255 -13.17 -47.96 4.68
N THR A 256 -12.01 -48.57 4.90
CA THR A 256 -11.01 -48.69 3.81
C THR A 256 -11.34 -49.83 2.84
N VAL A 257 -11.27 -49.56 1.53
CA VAL A 257 -11.29 -50.58 0.47
C VAL A 257 -9.91 -50.79 -0.12
N TYR A 258 -9.72 -51.88 -0.88
CA TYR A 258 -8.43 -52.19 -1.48
C TYR A 258 -8.07 -51.25 -2.63
N GLN A 259 -9.00 -50.94 -3.52
CA GLN A 259 -8.76 -50.03 -4.64
C GLN A 259 -9.13 -48.60 -4.25
N PRO A 260 -8.47 -47.58 -4.81
CA PRO A 260 -8.92 -46.22 -4.64
C PRO A 260 -10.33 -46.04 -5.24
N SER A 261 -11.08 -45.09 -4.69
CA SER A 261 -12.51 -44.92 -4.98
C SER A 261 -13.02 -43.48 -4.92
N LEU A 262 -12.28 -42.55 -4.33
CA LEU A 262 -12.68 -41.15 -4.15
C LEU A 262 -11.48 -40.23 -4.22
N TYR A 263 -11.58 -39.07 -4.85
CA TYR A 263 -10.58 -38.00 -4.70
C TYR A 263 -10.97 -37.15 -3.48
N GLY A 264 -9.99 -36.75 -2.67
CA GLY A 264 -10.23 -35.97 -1.46
C GLY A 264 -9.09 -35.01 -1.16
N LEU A 265 -9.35 -34.12 -0.21
CA LEU A 265 -8.35 -33.27 0.40
C LEU A 265 -7.99 -33.81 1.78
N VAL A 266 -6.70 -33.90 2.07
CA VAL A 266 -6.24 -34.18 3.44
C VAL A 266 -6.02 -32.84 4.12
N THR A 267 -6.86 -32.54 5.12
CA THR A 267 -6.91 -31.23 5.79
C THR A 267 -6.27 -31.27 7.18
N GLY A 268 -5.90 -32.44 7.68
CA GLY A 268 -5.24 -32.57 8.97
C GLY A 268 -4.84 -33.99 9.32
N TYR A 269 -4.18 -34.14 10.47
CA TYR A 269 -3.83 -35.43 11.05
C TYR A 269 -3.54 -35.33 12.54
N VAL A 270 -3.66 -36.47 13.22
CA VAL A 270 -3.06 -36.77 14.52
C VAL A 270 -2.19 -38.00 14.35
N LYS A 271 -0.91 -37.89 14.70
CA LYS A 271 0.07 -38.97 14.55
C LYS A 271 -0.22 -40.11 15.53
N THR A 272 -0.06 -41.34 15.07
CA THR A 272 -0.12 -42.51 15.96
C THR A 272 1.09 -42.54 16.89
N THR A 273 0.83 -42.69 18.19
CA THR A 273 1.84 -42.87 19.24
C THR A 273 1.54 -44.15 20.02
N GLU A 274 2.37 -44.48 21.03
CA GLU A 274 2.08 -45.62 21.91
C GLU A 274 0.77 -45.47 22.70
N GLU A 275 0.30 -44.23 22.90
CA GLU A 275 -0.88 -43.90 23.72
C GLU A 275 -2.10 -43.47 22.90
N ILE A 276 -1.90 -43.03 21.64
CA ILE A 276 -2.93 -42.41 20.81
C ILE A 276 -3.03 -43.17 19.48
N GLU A 277 -4.22 -43.72 19.18
CA GLU A 277 -4.54 -44.18 17.82
C GLU A 277 -4.68 -42.95 16.90
N GLY A 278 -3.70 -42.77 16.00
CA GLY A 278 -3.68 -41.63 15.09
C GLY A 278 -4.75 -41.72 14.00
N TYR A 279 -5.02 -40.59 13.35
CA TYR A 279 -5.95 -40.50 12.23
C TYR A 279 -5.58 -39.37 11.26
N TRP A 280 -6.11 -39.44 10.05
CA TRP A 280 -6.13 -38.38 9.06
C TRP A 280 -7.50 -37.70 9.07
N VAL A 281 -7.54 -36.39 8.87
CA VAL A 281 -8.78 -35.65 8.60
C VAL A 281 -8.85 -35.45 7.08
N VAL A 282 -9.93 -35.95 6.47
CA VAL A 282 -10.13 -35.82 5.03
C VAL A 282 -11.48 -35.21 4.72
N GLU A 283 -11.49 -34.34 3.72
CA GLU A 283 -12.70 -33.77 3.15
C GLU A 283 -12.86 -34.23 1.70
N GLY A 284 -14.10 -34.43 1.28
CA GLY A 284 -14.41 -34.97 -0.04
C GLY A 284 -15.85 -34.74 -0.45
N THR A 285 -16.18 -35.10 -1.67
CA THR A 285 -17.55 -35.03 -2.20
C THR A 285 -17.90 -36.35 -2.89
N PRO A 286 -18.52 -37.32 -2.20
CA PRO A 286 -18.98 -38.54 -2.85
C PRO A 286 -20.05 -38.28 -3.91
N SER A 287 -20.83 -37.22 -3.74
CA SER A 287 -21.61 -36.56 -4.78
C SER A 287 -21.19 -35.09 -4.81
N PRO A 288 -21.13 -34.42 -5.98
CA PRO A 288 -20.88 -32.97 -6.03
C PRO A 288 -21.83 -32.14 -5.16
N CYS A 289 -23.02 -32.68 -4.85
CA CYS A 289 -24.04 -31.99 -4.06
C CYS A 289 -23.94 -32.24 -2.55
N GLU A 290 -22.91 -32.97 -2.08
CA GLU A 290 -22.69 -33.18 -0.65
C GLU A 290 -21.20 -33.27 -0.32
N ASN A 291 -20.77 -32.42 0.61
CA ASN A 291 -19.45 -32.50 1.21
C ASN A 291 -19.48 -33.44 2.42
N VAL A 292 -18.36 -34.13 2.64
CA VAL A 292 -18.12 -34.94 3.82
C VAL A 292 -16.81 -34.53 4.49
N ASN A 293 -16.76 -34.61 5.82
CA ASN A 293 -15.56 -34.52 6.62
C ASN A 293 -15.48 -35.79 7.47
N VAL A 294 -14.46 -36.61 7.23
CA VAL A 294 -14.30 -37.90 7.92
C VAL A 294 -12.89 -38.08 8.47
N LYS A 295 -12.79 -38.80 9.59
CA LYS A 295 -11.52 -39.19 10.19
C LYS A 295 -11.16 -40.59 9.72
N LEU A 296 -10.02 -40.78 9.07
CA LEU A 296 -9.53 -42.09 8.61
C LEU A 296 -8.41 -42.59 9.52
N PRO A 297 -8.39 -43.85 9.97
CA PRO A 297 -7.41 -44.33 10.95
C PRO A 297 -6.00 -44.26 10.36
N MET A 298 -4.98 -43.83 11.11
CA MET A 298 -3.59 -43.83 10.65
C MET A 298 -2.94 -45.19 10.92
N ARG A 299 -2.47 -45.88 9.89
CA ARG A 299 -1.80 -47.18 10.05
C ARG A 299 -0.37 -47.01 10.58
N ASP A 300 0.08 -47.96 11.39
CA ASP A 300 1.42 -48.00 12.01
C ASP A 300 2.57 -48.38 11.06
N ASN A 301 2.37 -48.24 9.75
CA ASN A 301 3.42 -48.51 8.78
C ASN A 301 3.88 -47.21 8.09
N GLU A 302 5.18 -47.00 8.09
CA GLU A 302 5.85 -45.85 7.46
C GLU A 302 5.96 -45.99 5.92
N THR A 303 6.10 -47.20 5.38
CA THR A 303 6.64 -47.42 4.02
C THR A 303 5.72 -48.17 3.05
N ASN A 304 4.61 -48.77 3.50
CA ASN A 304 3.62 -49.30 2.56
C ASN A 304 2.70 -48.17 2.05
N THR A 305 2.42 -48.17 0.75
CA THR A 305 1.71 -47.09 0.02
C THR A 305 0.21 -47.01 0.28
N ASP A 306 -0.25 -47.57 1.40
CA ASP A 306 -1.63 -47.57 1.85
C ASP A 306 -1.66 -47.10 3.31
N PHE A 307 -1.60 -45.77 3.46
CA PHE A 307 -1.62 -45.06 4.75
C PHE A 307 -3.03 -45.04 5.38
N ALA A 308 -3.82 -46.09 5.15
CA ALA A 308 -5.28 -46.18 5.35
C ALA A 308 -6.14 -45.56 4.25
N GLY A 309 -5.78 -45.89 3.02
CA GLY A 309 -6.54 -45.58 1.82
C GLY A 309 -6.06 -44.34 1.09
N ILE A 310 -5.14 -43.55 1.65
CA ILE A 310 -4.51 -42.43 0.93
C ILE A 310 -3.45 -42.99 -0.03
N ALA A 311 -3.64 -42.81 -1.33
CA ALA A 311 -2.70 -43.23 -2.34
C ALA A 311 -1.37 -42.48 -2.20
N GLY A 312 -0.24 -43.17 -2.40
CA GLY A 312 1.11 -42.59 -2.29
C GLY A 312 1.46 -41.48 -3.30
N TYR A 313 0.49 -40.97 -4.06
CA TYR A 313 0.66 -39.83 -4.96
C TYR A 313 -0.29 -38.71 -4.53
N ALA A 314 0.07 -38.04 -3.45
CA ALA A 314 -0.56 -36.82 -2.97
C ALA A 314 0.28 -35.61 -3.36
N PHE A 315 -0.36 -34.46 -3.56
CA PHE A 315 0.34 -33.22 -3.84
C PHE A 315 -0.44 -32.01 -3.34
N ALA A 316 0.29 -30.99 -2.91
CA ALA A 316 -0.30 -29.73 -2.48
C ALA A 316 -0.40 -28.75 -3.65
N LEU A 317 -1.46 -27.94 -3.68
CA LEU A 317 -1.60 -26.85 -4.63
C LEU A 317 -1.19 -25.53 -3.98
N ARG A 318 -0.32 -24.78 -4.67
CA ARG A 318 0.04 -23.42 -4.30
C ARG A 318 -0.30 -22.46 -5.43
N PHE A 319 -0.99 -21.36 -5.12
CA PHE A 319 -1.25 -20.34 -6.12
C PHE A 319 0.02 -19.53 -6.43
N VAL A 320 0.28 -19.31 -7.73
CA VAL A 320 1.49 -18.61 -8.21
C VAL A 320 1.20 -17.50 -9.22
N GLY A 321 -0.05 -17.05 -9.31
CA GLY A 321 -0.41 -15.97 -10.20
C GLY A 321 0.22 -14.64 -9.80
N ASN A 322 0.40 -13.77 -10.80
CA ASN A 322 0.82 -12.39 -10.55
C ASN A 322 -0.22 -11.68 -9.67
N ARG A 323 0.24 -11.02 -8.61
CA ARG A 323 -0.61 -10.28 -7.66
C ARG A 323 -0.51 -8.77 -7.83
N GLN A 324 0.27 -8.32 -8.82
CA GLN A 324 0.42 -6.91 -9.20
C GLN A 324 -0.30 -6.66 -10.52
N PHE A 325 -1.31 -5.79 -10.46
CA PHE A 325 -2.19 -5.52 -11.58
C PHE A 325 -2.07 -4.06 -12.00
N VAL A 326 -1.78 -3.85 -13.27
CA VAL A 326 -1.88 -2.54 -13.91
C VAL A 326 -3.18 -2.51 -14.69
N VAL A 327 -4.10 -1.67 -14.27
CA VAL A 327 -5.40 -1.46 -14.89
C VAL A 327 -5.22 -0.39 -15.97
N PRO A 328 -5.35 -0.73 -17.26
CA PRO A 328 -5.22 0.23 -18.35
C PRO A 328 -6.42 1.18 -18.41
N SER A 329 -6.25 2.32 -19.08
CA SER A 329 -7.32 3.31 -19.30
C SER A 329 -8.50 2.80 -20.12
N ALA A 330 -8.31 1.73 -20.90
CA ALA A 330 -9.35 1.07 -21.68
C ALA A 330 -9.26 -0.46 -21.57
N GLY A 331 -10.41 -1.14 -21.52
CA GLY A 331 -10.53 -2.60 -21.61
C GLY A 331 -11.02 -3.30 -20.34
N ILE A 332 -11.00 -2.62 -19.19
CA ILE A 332 -11.65 -3.09 -17.97
C ILE A 332 -12.83 -2.16 -17.68
N ALA A 333 -14.03 -2.74 -17.53
CA ALA A 333 -15.26 -1.97 -17.36
C ALA A 333 -15.70 -1.88 -15.89
N SER A 334 -15.23 -2.80 -15.04
CA SER A 334 -15.64 -2.87 -13.64
C SER A 334 -14.47 -3.31 -12.74
N LEU A 335 -14.51 -2.90 -11.47
CA LEU A 335 -13.60 -3.42 -10.44
C LEU A 335 -13.75 -4.93 -10.25
N ALA A 336 -14.93 -5.49 -10.51
CA ALA A 336 -15.19 -6.93 -10.43
C ALA A 336 -14.37 -7.77 -11.42
N ASP A 337 -13.84 -7.15 -12.48
CA ASP A 337 -12.96 -7.83 -13.43
C ASP A 337 -11.55 -8.05 -12.84
N ILE A 338 -11.15 -7.22 -11.87
CA ILE A 338 -9.87 -7.33 -11.17
C ILE A 338 -9.93 -8.52 -10.20
N PRO A 339 -8.92 -9.41 -10.18
CA PRO A 339 -8.96 -10.57 -9.29
C PRO A 339 -8.88 -10.18 -7.80
N SER A 340 -9.68 -10.85 -6.96
CA SER A 340 -9.79 -10.56 -5.52
C SER A 340 -8.48 -10.75 -4.73
N TYR A 341 -7.59 -11.62 -5.22
CA TYR A 341 -6.28 -11.90 -4.62
C TYR A 341 -5.21 -10.84 -4.93
N ALA A 342 -5.58 -9.73 -5.59
CA ALA A 342 -4.66 -8.64 -5.90
C ALA A 342 -4.03 -8.04 -4.64
N GLN A 343 -2.70 -7.93 -4.67
CA GLN A 343 -1.87 -7.35 -3.61
C GLN A 343 -1.46 -5.92 -3.97
N SER A 344 -1.31 -5.63 -5.26
CA SER A 344 -1.06 -4.28 -5.76
C SER A 344 -1.95 -3.99 -6.94
N ILE A 345 -2.67 -2.86 -6.89
CA ILE A 345 -3.48 -2.37 -8.00
C ILE A 345 -2.96 -0.98 -8.39
N VAL A 346 -2.62 -0.82 -9.66
CA VAL A 346 -2.18 0.45 -10.25
C VAL A 346 -3.14 0.81 -11.37
N PHE A 347 -3.97 1.82 -11.16
CA PHE A 347 -4.78 2.40 -12.21
C PHE A 347 -3.90 3.32 -13.06
N ALA A 348 -3.88 3.11 -14.37
CA ALA A 348 -3.23 4.02 -15.29
C ALA A 348 -3.96 5.38 -15.32
N ASP A 349 -3.29 6.40 -15.84
CA ASP A 349 -3.89 7.71 -16.07
C ASP A 349 -5.20 7.59 -16.87
N ASP A 350 -6.18 8.43 -16.55
CA ASP A 350 -7.51 8.51 -17.18
C ASP A 350 -8.38 7.24 -17.05
N SER A 351 -8.03 6.29 -16.16
CA SER A 351 -8.82 5.07 -15.99
C SER A 351 -10.12 5.30 -15.20
N PHE A 352 -11.15 4.50 -15.48
CA PHE A 352 -12.41 4.46 -14.70
C PHE A 352 -13.15 5.82 -14.61
N SER A 353 -13.06 6.70 -15.61
CA SER A 353 -13.67 8.05 -15.58
C SER A 353 -15.20 8.05 -15.36
N GLU A 354 -15.90 7.00 -15.80
CA GLU A 354 -17.35 6.87 -15.69
C GLU A 354 -17.82 6.13 -14.42
N ALA A 355 -16.90 5.53 -13.66
CA ALA A 355 -17.27 4.78 -12.46
C ALA A 355 -17.75 5.74 -11.36
N THR A 356 -19.00 5.57 -10.92
CA THR A 356 -19.61 6.39 -9.86
C THR A 356 -19.43 5.80 -8.47
N GLU A 357 -19.34 4.46 -8.40
CA GLU A 357 -19.18 3.71 -7.16
C GLU A 357 -17.84 2.96 -7.19
N VAL A 358 -17.12 3.03 -6.08
CA VAL A 358 -15.78 2.46 -5.94
C VAL A 358 -15.73 1.70 -4.62
N ASP A 359 -15.66 0.37 -4.69
CA ASP A 359 -15.58 -0.50 -3.53
C ASP A 359 -14.36 -1.42 -3.63
N PHE A 360 -13.48 -1.33 -2.63
CA PHE A 360 -12.29 -2.16 -2.51
C PHE A 360 -12.42 -3.27 -1.46
N SER A 361 -13.60 -3.47 -0.87
CA SER A 361 -13.87 -4.54 0.11
C SER A 361 -13.60 -5.96 -0.45
N ALA A 362 -13.64 -6.11 -1.78
CA ALA A 362 -13.34 -7.35 -2.49
C ALA A 362 -11.84 -7.73 -2.50
N PHE A 363 -10.93 -6.86 -2.02
CA PHE A 363 -9.48 -7.08 -2.08
C PHE A 363 -8.85 -7.12 -0.67
N PRO A 364 -9.10 -8.16 0.13
CA PRO A 364 -8.69 -8.21 1.53
C PRO A 364 -7.16 -8.31 1.73
N ALA A 365 -6.42 -8.71 0.70
CA ALA A 365 -4.95 -8.79 0.71
C ALA A 365 -4.25 -7.61 0.03
N LEU A 366 -4.98 -6.53 -0.27
CA LEU A 366 -4.42 -5.36 -0.93
C LEU A 366 -3.40 -4.65 -0.02
N GLU A 367 -2.16 -4.51 -0.52
CA GLU A 367 -1.06 -3.83 0.16
C GLU A 367 -0.71 -2.49 -0.46
N SER A 368 -0.91 -2.33 -1.77
CA SER A 368 -0.59 -1.10 -2.50
C SER A 368 -1.72 -0.72 -3.45
N LEU A 369 -2.18 0.52 -3.34
CA LEU A 369 -3.21 1.08 -4.20
C LEU A 369 -2.71 2.38 -4.80
N VAL A 370 -2.54 2.39 -6.13
CA VAL A 370 -2.02 3.54 -6.87
C VAL A 370 -3.07 3.96 -7.91
N PHE A 371 -3.46 5.21 -7.87
CA PHE A 371 -4.30 5.84 -8.88
C PHE A 371 -3.43 6.75 -9.73
N GLY A 372 -3.45 6.58 -11.05
CA GLY A 372 -2.85 7.50 -11.99
C GLY A 372 -3.55 8.86 -12.00
N GLN A 373 -3.09 9.77 -12.85
CA GLN A 373 -3.71 11.09 -13.02
C GLN A 373 -5.11 10.97 -13.61
N ASN A 374 -5.99 11.92 -13.29
CA ASN A 374 -7.36 12.00 -13.82
C ASN A 374 -8.20 10.72 -13.62
N THR A 375 -7.88 9.86 -12.64
CA THR A 375 -8.61 8.61 -12.45
C THR A 375 -9.94 8.87 -11.72
N PHE A 376 -10.98 8.06 -11.99
CA PHE A 376 -12.26 8.10 -11.27
C PHE A 376 -12.99 9.47 -11.30
N GLN A 377 -13.04 10.11 -12.48
CA GLN A 377 -13.64 11.45 -12.70
C GLN A 377 -15.11 11.59 -12.24
N SER A 378 -15.87 10.50 -12.22
CA SER A 378 -17.29 10.50 -11.84
C SER A 378 -17.58 9.86 -10.48
N ALA A 379 -16.55 9.35 -9.79
CA ALA A 379 -16.72 8.73 -8.48
C ALA A 379 -17.12 9.78 -7.45
N THR A 380 -18.13 9.45 -6.64
CA THR A 380 -18.66 10.34 -5.61
C THR A 380 -18.02 10.12 -4.24
N SER A 381 -17.34 8.99 -4.06
CA SER A 381 -16.62 8.67 -2.83
C SER A 381 -15.45 7.73 -3.07
N LEU A 382 -14.49 7.76 -2.15
CA LEU A 382 -13.47 6.72 -2.00
C LEU A 382 -13.48 6.24 -0.56
N ARG A 383 -13.90 4.99 -0.35
CA ARG A 383 -14.02 4.38 0.98
C ARG A 383 -13.12 3.16 1.08
N LEU A 384 -12.09 3.26 1.91
CA LEU A 384 -11.09 2.24 2.18
C LEU A 384 -11.23 1.77 3.63
N ILE A 385 -12.12 0.80 3.85
CA ILE A 385 -12.52 0.36 5.19
C ILE A 385 -12.10 -1.09 5.41
N GLY A 386 -11.40 -1.35 6.53
CA GLY A 386 -11.03 -2.70 6.96
C GLY A 386 -9.94 -3.36 6.10
N LEU A 387 -9.21 -2.59 5.29
CA LEU A 387 -8.10 -3.08 4.46
C LEU A 387 -6.83 -3.23 5.31
N LYS A 388 -6.80 -4.28 6.13
CA LYS A 388 -5.79 -4.47 7.19
C LYS A 388 -4.35 -4.55 6.68
N LYS A 389 -4.17 -5.08 5.45
CA LYS A 389 -2.87 -5.25 4.80
C LYS A 389 -2.40 -4.04 4.01
N LEU A 390 -3.23 -2.99 3.88
CA LEU A 390 -2.91 -1.84 3.04
C LEU A 390 -1.77 -1.06 3.65
N ARG A 391 -0.65 -0.94 2.93
CA ARG A 391 0.58 -0.24 3.35
C ARG A 391 0.75 1.10 2.63
N LYS A 392 0.31 1.20 1.38
CA LYS A 392 0.56 2.36 0.52
C LYS A 392 -0.69 2.77 -0.26
N ILE A 393 -1.01 4.06 -0.21
CA ILE A 393 -2.00 4.72 -1.07
C ILE A 393 -1.30 5.87 -1.80
N GLU A 394 -1.36 5.87 -3.13
CA GLU A 394 -0.93 6.98 -3.98
C GLU A 394 -2.08 7.40 -4.89
N VAL A 395 -2.41 8.69 -4.89
CA VAL A 395 -3.43 9.27 -5.76
C VAL A 395 -2.77 10.30 -6.65
N GLY A 396 -2.76 10.08 -7.97
CA GLY A 396 -2.24 11.01 -8.95
C GLY A 396 -3.11 12.25 -9.12
N ASP A 397 -2.53 13.30 -9.68
CA ASP A 397 -3.15 14.62 -9.85
C ASP A 397 -4.55 14.57 -10.49
N GLU A 398 -5.42 15.48 -10.07
CA GLU A 398 -6.76 15.72 -10.63
C GLU A 398 -7.70 14.49 -10.58
N SER A 399 -7.44 13.55 -9.67
CA SER A 399 -8.27 12.37 -9.45
C SER A 399 -9.40 12.62 -8.46
N PHE A 400 -10.52 11.91 -8.63
CA PHE A 400 -11.72 12.04 -7.79
C PHE A 400 -12.25 13.49 -7.62
N PRO A 401 -12.39 14.29 -8.69
CA PRO A 401 -12.81 15.70 -8.58
C PRO A 401 -14.25 15.89 -8.10
N LYS A 402 -15.13 14.89 -8.29
CA LYS A 402 -16.54 14.92 -7.84
C LYS A 402 -16.76 14.25 -6.49
N ALA A 403 -15.72 13.70 -5.87
CA ALA A 403 -15.88 12.99 -4.62
C ALA A 403 -16.24 13.96 -3.48
N THR A 404 -17.27 13.61 -2.72
CA THR A 404 -17.71 14.37 -1.53
C THR A 404 -17.16 13.79 -0.24
N GLU A 405 -16.62 12.57 -0.27
CA GLU A 405 -16.01 11.91 0.88
C GLU A 405 -14.80 11.05 0.50
N PHE A 406 -13.74 11.15 1.29
CA PHE A 406 -12.64 10.20 1.36
C PHE A 406 -12.64 9.61 2.77
N VAL A 407 -12.86 8.30 2.86
CA VAL A 407 -12.92 7.58 4.13
C VAL A 407 -11.83 6.52 4.16
N LEU A 408 -10.99 6.56 5.19
CA LEU A 408 -9.99 5.54 5.49
C LEU A 408 -10.19 5.08 6.94
N SER A 409 -10.44 3.79 7.14
CA SER A 409 -10.63 3.26 8.50
C SER A 409 -10.17 1.81 8.63
N GLY A 410 -9.53 1.47 9.76
CA GLY A 410 -9.11 0.10 10.06
C GLY A 410 -7.96 -0.41 9.19
N ALA A 411 -7.10 0.49 8.72
CA ALA A 411 -5.90 0.16 7.94
C ALA A 411 -4.70 0.00 8.90
N GLU A 412 -4.60 -1.19 9.48
CA GLU A 412 -3.69 -1.52 10.59
C GLU A 412 -2.20 -1.55 10.21
N GLU A 413 -1.87 -1.77 8.93
CA GLU A 413 -0.49 -1.81 8.42
C GLU A 413 -0.12 -0.58 7.55
N LEU A 414 -0.97 0.45 7.50
CA LEU A 414 -0.75 1.58 6.60
C LEU A 414 0.47 2.40 6.98
N GLU A 415 1.33 2.70 6.00
CA GLU A 415 2.57 3.44 6.18
C GLU A 415 2.49 4.82 5.51
N GLN A 416 1.98 4.88 4.28
CA GLN A 416 2.02 6.08 3.45
C GLN A 416 0.68 6.35 2.75
N VAL A 417 0.25 7.61 2.82
CA VAL A 417 -0.79 8.18 1.96
C VAL A 417 -0.19 9.39 1.26
N ALA A 418 -0.17 9.37 -0.07
CA ALA A 418 0.24 10.49 -0.90
C ALA A 418 -0.88 10.85 -1.88
N ILE A 419 -1.36 12.08 -1.82
CA ILE A 419 -2.42 12.61 -2.66
C ILE A 419 -1.81 13.74 -3.50
N GLY A 420 -1.99 13.67 -4.82
CA GLY A 420 -1.54 14.66 -5.79
C GLY A 420 -2.30 15.98 -5.70
N LYS A 421 -2.05 16.86 -6.67
CA LYS A 421 -2.68 18.19 -6.73
C LYS A 421 -4.11 18.11 -7.27
N GLY A 422 -4.99 18.99 -6.82
CA GLY A 422 -6.36 19.12 -7.35
C GLY A 422 -7.25 17.90 -7.12
N CYS A 423 -6.91 17.04 -6.18
CA CYS A 423 -7.68 15.84 -5.86
C CYS A 423 -8.75 16.15 -4.80
N PHE A 424 -9.88 15.44 -4.85
CA PHE A 424 -10.90 15.50 -3.79
C PHE A 424 -11.35 16.95 -3.45
N VAL A 425 -11.49 17.82 -4.46
CA VAL A 425 -11.63 19.28 -4.29
C VAL A 425 -12.74 19.68 -3.31
N SER A 426 -13.90 19.03 -3.37
CA SER A 426 -15.06 19.30 -2.48
C SER A 426 -15.35 18.15 -1.51
N SER A 427 -14.32 17.36 -1.18
CA SER A 427 -14.44 16.17 -0.35
C SER A 427 -14.18 16.46 1.12
N SER A 428 -14.88 15.77 2.02
CA SER A 428 -14.45 15.65 3.42
C SER A 428 -13.41 14.54 3.58
N LEU A 429 -12.41 14.77 4.43
CA LEU A 429 -11.36 13.80 4.73
C LEU A 429 -11.65 13.15 6.08
N LEU A 430 -11.92 11.84 6.10
CA LEU A 430 -12.19 11.09 7.34
C LEU A 430 -11.19 9.93 7.44
N MET A 431 -10.28 10.00 8.41
CA MET A 431 -9.23 9.00 8.64
C MET A 431 -9.23 8.59 10.11
N THR A 432 -9.60 7.34 10.38
CA THR A 432 -9.63 6.81 11.76
C THR A 432 -8.91 5.47 11.87
N ASP A 433 -8.36 5.18 13.04
CA ASP A 433 -7.85 3.84 13.40
C ASP A 433 -6.86 3.28 12.36
N SER A 434 -5.76 4.00 12.17
CA SER A 434 -4.74 3.67 11.17
C SER A 434 -3.33 3.76 11.73
N SER A 435 -2.43 2.90 11.24
CA SER A 435 -0.99 2.94 11.57
C SER A 435 -0.18 3.92 10.73
N LEU A 436 -0.85 4.81 9.98
CA LEU A 436 -0.25 5.76 9.04
C LEU A 436 0.97 6.47 9.63
N GLN A 437 2.06 6.53 8.86
CA GLN A 437 3.31 7.21 9.26
C GLN A 437 3.51 8.53 8.53
N THR A 438 3.19 8.59 7.24
CA THR A 438 3.38 9.78 6.41
C THR A 438 2.13 10.12 5.60
N LEU A 439 1.66 11.36 5.73
CA LEU A 439 0.60 11.93 4.91
C LEU A 439 1.17 13.06 4.06
N SER A 440 0.97 13.01 2.75
CA SER A 440 1.28 14.09 1.81
C SER A 440 0.05 14.44 0.99
N ILE A 441 -0.29 15.72 0.90
CA ILE A 441 -1.42 16.21 0.11
C ILE A 441 -0.94 17.37 -0.77
N GLY A 442 -1.09 17.25 -2.08
CA GLY A 442 -0.67 18.25 -3.06
C GLY A 442 -1.62 19.47 -3.12
N ASP A 443 -1.15 20.51 -3.81
CA ASP A 443 -1.83 21.80 -3.93
C ASP A 443 -3.29 21.68 -4.38
N ALA A 444 -4.15 22.56 -3.85
CA ALA A 444 -5.56 22.69 -4.22
C ALA A 444 -6.39 21.39 -4.08
N SER A 445 -5.97 20.48 -3.19
CA SER A 445 -6.75 19.30 -2.79
C SER A 445 -7.58 19.60 -1.55
N PHE A 446 -8.78 19.03 -1.43
CA PHE A 446 -9.71 19.27 -0.31
C PHE A 446 -10.01 20.77 -0.02
N VAL A 447 -10.09 21.60 -1.07
CA VAL A 447 -10.31 23.06 -0.97
C VAL A 447 -11.64 23.39 -0.29
N ASP A 448 -12.73 22.75 -0.71
CA ASP A 448 -14.09 22.98 -0.21
C ASP A 448 -14.52 21.89 0.79
N ALA A 449 -13.56 21.28 1.50
CA ALA A 449 -13.88 20.32 2.55
C ALA A 449 -14.86 20.92 3.56
N THR A 450 -15.79 20.11 4.07
CA THR A 450 -16.63 20.50 5.21
C THR A 450 -16.09 19.94 6.51
N THR A 451 -15.56 18.72 6.46
CA THR A 451 -15.01 18.03 7.63
C THR A 451 -13.65 17.46 7.28
N VAL A 452 -12.69 17.68 8.18
CA VAL A 452 -11.43 16.95 8.20
C VAL A 452 -11.33 16.30 9.58
N ASP A 453 -11.40 14.98 9.61
CA ASP A 453 -11.40 14.18 10.82
C ASP A 453 -10.25 13.17 10.77
N MET A 454 -9.36 13.26 11.74
CA MET A 454 -8.13 12.50 11.84
C MET A 454 -7.96 12.02 13.28
N GLU A 455 -8.42 10.81 13.55
CA GLU A 455 -8.41 10.21 14.90
C GLU A 455 -7.60 8.92 14.96
N ASN A 456 -6.96 8.67 16.11
CA ASN A 456 -6.29 7.40 16.41
C ASN A 456 -5.25 6.98 15.35
N MET A 457 -4.31 7.89 15.06
CA MET A 457 -3.13 7.59 14.24
C MET A 457 -1.87 7.69 15.08
N PRO A 458 -1.61 6.72 15.97
CA PRO A 458 -0.53 6.80 16.94
C PRO A 458 0.85 6.80 16.30
N ASN A 459 0.96 6.33 15.05
CA ASN A 459 2.22 6.18 14.34
C ASN A 459 2.56 7.34 13.39
N LEU A 460 1.69 8.36 13.27
CA LEU A 460 1.88 9.47 12.34
C LEU A 460 3.10 10.32 12.76
N VAL A 461 4.02 10.53 11.82
CA VAL A 461 5.27 11.29 12.04
C VAL A 461 5.40 12.48 11.10
N SER A 462 4.86 12.39 9.88
CA SER A 462 5.02 13.45 8.88
C SER A 462 3.69 13.81 8.23
N VAL A 463 3.41 15.10 8.15
CA VAL A 463 2.27 15.65 7.41
C VAL A 463 2.77 16.79 6.53
N ASP A 464 2.69 16.62 5.21
CA ASP A 464 3.09 17.63 4.22
C ASP A 464 1.85 18.07 3.43
N LEU A 465 1.45 19.34 3.57
CA LEU A 465 0.28 19.90 2.90
C LEU A 465 0.70 21.01 1.94
N GLY A 466 0.33 20.85 0.68
CA GLY A 466 0.50 21.85 -0.37
C GLY A 466 -0.36 23.10 -0.19
N THR A 467 -0.21 24.04 -1.11
CA THR A 467 -0.89 25.32 -1.09
C THR A 467 -2.40 25.17 -1.28
N ASN A 468 -3.20 25.94 -0.52
CA ASN A 468 -4.68 25.94 -0.55
C ASN A 468 -5.35 24.61 -0.15
N VAL A 469 -4.62 23.68 0.48
CA VAL A 469 -5.21 22.50 1.10
C VAL A 469 -6.05 22.91 2.31
N PHE A 470 -7.26 22.34 2.43
CA PHE A 470 -8.21 22.65 3.52
C PHE A 470 -8.56 24.14 3.62
N THR A 471 -8.82 24.79 2.48
CA THR A 471 -9.30 26.20 2.49
C THR A 471 -10.72 26.34 3.08
N PHE A 472 -11.46 25.22 3.17
CA PHE A 472 -12.81 25.03 3.70
C PHE A 472 -13.88 25.90 3.00
N LYS A 473 -15.05 25.30 2.73
CA LYS A 473 -16.10 25.96 1.93
C LYS A 473 -16.68 27.22 2.59
N ASP A 474 -16.89 27.18 3.90
CA ASP A 474 -17.35 28.31 4.72
C ASP A 474 -16.76 28.24 6.14
N ALA A 475 -16.77 29.36 6.89
CA ALA A 475 -16.19 29.41 8.24
C ALA A 475 -17.14 28.91 9.34
N ASP A 476 -18.44 28.74 9.02
CA ASP A 476 -19.49 28.55 10.03
C ASP A 476 -19.93 27.09 10.16
N ASN A 477 -19.74 26.25 9.13
CA ASN A 477 -20.16 24.85 9.09
C ASN A 477 -19.00 23.88 8.89
N THR A 478 -17.77 24.30 9.15
CA THR A 478 -16.57 23.50 8.90
C THR A 478 -15.92 23.01 10.19
N GLN A 479 -15.40 21.79 10.16
CA GLN A 479 -14.83 21.12 11.33
C GLN A 479 -13.47 20.51 11.00
N LEU A 480 -12.46 20.85 11.81
CA LEU A 480 -11.20 20.10 11.89
C LEU A 480 -11.15 19.36 13.23
N ILE A 481 -10.97 18.05 13.17
CA ILE A 481 -10.82 17.16 14.32
C ILE A 481 -9.49 16.43 14.17
N LEU A 482 -8.58 16.66 15.13
CA LEU A 482 -7.31 15.95 15.25
C LEU A 482 -7.25 15.35 16.66
N LYS A 483 -7.26 14.03 16.79
CA LYS A 483 -7.25 13.36 18.10
C LYS A 483 -6.33 12.15 18.13
N ASN A 484 -5.65 11.96 19.26
CA ASN A 484 -4.85 10.76 19.55
C ASN A 484 -3.78 10.49 18.48
N LEU A 485 -2.96 11.51 18.20
CA LEU A 485 -1.88 11.50 17.21
C LEU A 485 -0.52 11.35 17.91
N THR A 486 -0.44 10.40 18.84
CA THR A 486 0.55 10.35 19.93
C THR A 486 2.03 10.54 19.58
N LYS A 487 2.50 10.11 18.40
CA LYS A 487 3.89 10.39 17.97
C LYS A 487 4.12 11.85 17.59
N LEU A 488 3.16 12.50 16.94
CA LEU A 488 3.19 13.95 16.73
C LEU A 488 3.16 14.70 18.08
N GLU A 489 2.47 14.15 19.07
CA GLU A 489 2.34 14.76 20.40
C GLU A 489 3.64 14.77 21.23
N ASN A 490 4.50 13.76 21.05
CA ASN A 490 5.61 13.48 21.97
C ASN A 490 7.01 13.69 21.36
N THR A 491 7.14 14.15 20.11
CA THR A 491 8.45 14.29 19.44
C THR A 491 8.64 15.61 18.67
N PRO A 492 9.06 16.70 19.34
CA PRO A 492 9.31 18.00 18.69
C PRO A 492 10.39 17.97 17.59
N SER A 493 11.29 16.98 17.59
CA SER A 493 12.42 16.88 16.67
C SER A 493 12.21 15.93 15.47
N LEU A 494 11.16 15.09 15.50
CA LEU A 494 10.86 14.12 14.44
C LEU A 494 9.60 14.48 13.64
N ALA A 495 8.68 15.23 14.24
CA ALA A 495 7.48 15.70 13.57
C ALA A 495 7.82 16.81 12.55
N LYS A 496 7.82 16.47 11.26
CA LYS A 496 7.86 17.45 10.16
C LYS A 496 6.44 17.73 9.71
N VAL A 497 5.89 18.86 10.17
CA VAL A 497 4.57 19.34 9.75
C VAL A 497 4.78 20.59 8.90
N ARG A 498 4.56 20.48 7.59
CA ARG A 498 4.66 21.60 6.65
C ARG A 498 3.26 22.03 6.25
N LEU A 499 2.93 23.28 6.57
CA LEU A 499 1.60 23.86 6.36
C LEU A 499 1.74 25.09 5.47
N PHE A 500 1.34 25.01 4.20
CA PHE A 500 1.27 26.16 3.31
C PHE A 500 -0.18 26.66 3.24
N TYR A 501 -0.48 27.78 3.91
CA TYR A 501 -1.76 28.50 3.82
C TYR A 501 -3.09 27.84 4.34
N PRO A 502 -3.14 26.89 5.30
CA PRO A 502 -4.41 26.17 5.57
C PRO A 502 -5.47 26.93 6.41
N PHE A 503 -5.20 28.11 6.98
CA PHE A 503 -6.05 28.64 8.07
C PHE A 503 -6.54 30.10 7.94
N GLN A 504 -6.79 30.61 6.72
CA GLN A 504 -7.14 32.02 6.52
C GLN A 504 -8.50 32.49 7.10
N LYS A 505 -9.39 31.60 7.59
CA LYS A 505 -10.80 31.95 7.92
C LYS A 505 -11.40 31.36 9.22
N TRP A 506 -10.60 30.96 10.20
CA TRP A 506 -11.15 30.20 11.33
C TRP A 506 -11.82 31.07 12.41
N THR A 507 -12.98 30.65 12.92
CA THR A 507 -13.70 31.28 14.04
C THR A 507 -13.79 30.41 15.30
N ALA A 508 -13.60 29.08 15.21
CA ALA A 508 -13.55 28.17 16.36
C ALA A 508 -12.64 26.96 16.11
N TRP A 509 -11.82 26.61 17.12
CA TRP A 509 -10.84 25.51 17.09
C TRP A 509 -11.09 24.60 18.30
N ASN A 510 -11.09 23.27 18.13
CA ASN A 510 -11.12 22.33 19.25
C ASN A 510 -10.04 21.25 19.07
N VAL A 511 -8.81 21.57 19.42
CA VAL A 511 -7.68 20.64 19.45
C VAL A 511 -7.59 20.06 20.86
N THR A 512 -7.86 18.77 21.03
CA THR A 512 -7.71 18.08 22.32
C THR A 512 -6.58 17.07 22.23
N ASN A 513 -5.55 17.24 23.07
CA ASN A 513 -4.35 16.39 23.11
C ASN A 513 -3.61 16.34 21.77
N ALA A 514 -3.19 17.47 21.22
CA ALA A 514 -2.07 17.51 20.28
C ALA A 514 -0.85 18.01 21.07
N GLY A 515 -0.10 17.11 21.70
CA GLY A 515 1.11 17.45 22.44
C GLY A 515 1.98 18.40 21.62
N GLU A 516 2.19 19.59 22.17
CA GLU A 516 2.85 20.74 21.54
C GLU A 516 2.84 20.73 20.00
N MET A 517 1.65 20.70 19.38
CA MET A 517 1.51 21.38 18.09
C MET A 517 1.97 22.81 18.37
N ALA A 518 3.16 23.18 17.91
CA ALA A 518 3.59 24.56 17.93
C ALA A 518 2.67 25.32 16.95
N LEU A 519 1.47 25.66 17.43
CA LEU A 519 0.51 26.58 16.84
C LEU A 519 1.17 27.95 16.87
N ARG A 520 2.10 28.14 15.94
CA ARG A 520 2.82 29.39 15.75
C ARG A 520 1.95 30.24 14.83
N LYS A 521 1.52 31.40 15.33
CA LYS A 521 0.73 32.35 14.55
C LYS A 521 1.56 32.75 13.33
N THR A 522 1.01 32.53 12.13
CA THR A 522 1.56 33.06 10.88
C THR A 522 0.90 34.41 10.62
N ALA A 523 1.72 35.44 10.43
CA ALA A 523 1.23 36.77 10.08
C ALA A 523 1.65 37.11 8.64
N ILE A 524 0.69 37.52 7.82
CA ILE A 524 0.93 38.07 6.49
C ILE A 524 0.77 39.58 6.59
N ILE A 525 1.76 40.34 6.16
CA ILE A 525 1.79 41.79 6.31
C ILE A 525 2.15 42.49 5.00
N SER A 526 1.66 43.71 4.86
CA SER A 526 2.01 44.65 3.79
C SER A 526 2.39 46.04 4.30
N THR A 527 2.08 46.36 5.56
CA THR A 527 2.22 47.70 6.12
C THR A 527 2.96 47.75 7.45
N LEU A 528 3.50 48.92 7.80
CA LEU A 528 4.18 49.14 9.09
C LEU A 528 3.22 49.02 10.28
N GLU A 529 1.94 49.36 10.10
CA GLU A 529 0.92 49.19 11.13
C GLU A 529 0.73 47.71 11.48
N GLU A 530 0.65 46.84 10.46
CA GLU A 530 0.54 45.39 10.64
C GLU A 530 1.81 44.79 11.26
N TRP A 531 3.00 45.28 10.88
CA TRP A 531 4.28 44.91 11.50
C TRP A 531 4.31 45.25 13.00
N ASN A 532 3.85 46.44 13.37
CA ASN A 532 3.83 46.89 14.76
C ASN A 532 2.70 46.22 15.58
N ALA A 533 1.70 45.65 14.92
CA ALA A 533 0.60 44.91 15.54
C ALA A 533 0.91 43.42 15.77
N LEU A 534 2.11 42.95 15.41
CA LEU A 534 2.52 41.57 15.63
C LEU A 534 2.61 41.25 17.12
N GLU A 535 2.14 40.06 17.49
CA GLU A 535 2.15 39.58 18.87
C GLU A 535 3.37 38.70 19.14
N SER A 536 3.79 38.60 20.40
CA SER A 536 4.96 37.80 20.78
C SER A 536 4.85 36.31 20.47
N ILE A 537 3.65 35.77 20.24
CA ILE A 537 3.39 34.37 19.83
C ILE A 537 3.64 34.11 18.34
N THR A 538 3.79 35.17 17.53
CA THR A 538 4.02 35.06 16.09
C THR A 538 5.32 34.29 15.83
N GLY A 539 5.19 33.18 15.09
CA GLY A 539 6.34 32.32 14.75
C GLY A 539 6.68 32.30 13.27
N THR A 540 5.77 32.73 12.38
CA THR A 540 6.09 32.93 10.97
C THR A 540 5.59 34.30 10.54
N VAL A 541 6.42 35.07 9.85
CA VAL A 541 6.02 36.34 9.25
C VAL A 541 6.32 36.30 7.75
N ILE A 542 5.29 36.55 6.96
CA ILE A 542 5.35 36.63 5.49
C ILE A 542 5.03 38.07 5.08
N VAL A 543 5.93 38.71 4.35
CA VAL A 543 5.74 40.05 3.80
C VAL A 543 5.33 39.90 2.34
N ASN A 544 4.16 40.43 1.96
CA ASN A 544 3.72 40.42 0.56
C ASN A 544 4.70 41.19 -0.33
N SER A 545 4.77 40.85 -1.61
CA SER A 545 5.57 41.60 -2.58
C SER A 545 5.13 43.07 -2.69
N ASP A 546 6.03 43.93 -3.18
CA ASP A 546 5.85 45.37 -3.40
C ASP A 546 5.42 46.15 -2.15
N SER A 547 5.64 45.59 -0.96
CA SER A 547 5.14 46.10 0.32
C SER A 547 6.26 46.66 1.23
N MET A 548 5.89 47.30 2.34
CA MET A 548 6.87 47.85 3.32
C MET A 548 7.89 48.84 2.73
N ASN A 549 7.48 49.65 1.75
CA ASN A 549 8.34 50.59 1.02
C ASN A 549 8.16 52.06 1.44
N ASP A 550 7.62 52.31 2.63
CA ASP A 550 7.48 53.66 3.18
C ASP A 550 8.87 54.22 3.58
N GLU A 551 9.15 55.49 3.25
CA GLU A 551 10.42 56.18 3.54
C GLU A 551 10.72 56.28 5.04
N THR A 552 9.70 56.13 5.89
CA THR A 552 9.83 56.09 7.35
C THR A 552 10.40 54.77 7.86
N ILE A 553 10.29 53.67 7.10
CA ILE A 553 10.79 52.34 7.48
C ILE A 553 12.28 52.25 7.15
N THR A 554 13.11 52.71 8.09
CA THR A 554 14.57 52.76 7.94
C THR A 554 15.31 51.63 8.68
N SER A 555 14.62 50.93 9.57
CA SER A 555 15.12 49.77 10.33
C SER A 555 13.95 48.85 10.71
N LEU A 556 14.23 47.56 10.91
CA LEU A 556 13.26 46.59 11.40
C LEU A 556 13.57 46.20 12.84
N ASP A 557 12.63 46.44 13.75
CA ASP A 557 12.71 46.01 15.14
C ASP A 557 12.03 44.64 15.29
N PHE A 558 12.80 43.62 15.66
CA PHE A 558 12.33 42.25 15.89
C PHE A 558 12.05 41.95 17.38
N SER A 559 12.24 42.92 18.29
CA SER A 559 12.14 42.69 19.74
C SER A 559 10.73 42.28 20.22
N HIS A 560 9.69 42.64 19.46
CA HIS A 560 8.29 42.29 19.76
C HIS A 560 7.87 40.90 19.24
N VAL A 561 8.70 40.23 18.44
CA VAL A 561 8.49 38.86 17.91
C VAL A 561 9.59 37.88 18.36
N PRO A 562 9.79 37.65 19.68
CA PRO A 562 10.87 36.81 20.19
C PRO A 562 10.72 35.31 19.86
N ASN A 563 9.56 34.88 19.37
CA ASN A 563 9.28 33.48 19.02
C ASN A 563 9.34 33.18 17.51
N LEU A 564 9.84 34.13 16.72
CA LEU A 564 9.95 34.02 15.26
C LEU A 564 10.85 32.84 14.87
N VAL A 565 10.34 32.01 13.96
CA VAL A 565 10.98 30.83 13.37
C VAL A 565 11.32 31.08 11.91
N GLU A 566 10.37 31.65 11.18
CA GLU A 566 10.52 31.92 9.76
C GLU A 566 10.17 33.36 9.44
N PHE A 567 11.08 34.02 8.72
CA PHE A 567 10.83 35.34 8.15
C PHE A 567 10.99 35.27 6.64
N LYS A 568 9.87 35.39 5.93
CA LYS A 568 9.80 35.34 4.48
C LYS A 568 9.36 36.68 3.93
N VAL A 569 10.15 37.25 3.04
CA VAL A 569 9.88 38.53 2.40
C VAL A 569 9.63 38.29 0.91
N GLY A 570 8.54 38.82 0.38
CA GLY A 570 8.23 38.82 -1.06
C GLY A 570 9.21 39.69 -1.86
N ASP A 571 8.86 39.95 -3.11
CA ASP A 571 9.69 40.72 -4.04
C ASP A 571 9.55 42.23 -3.79
N ALA A 572 10.62 43.00 -4.06
CA ALA A 572 10.65 44.45 -4.04
C ALA A 572 10.15 45.11 -2.74
N CYS A 573 10.50 44.56 -1.58
CA CYS A 573 10.11 45.08 -0.26
C CYS A 573 11.26 45.84 0.43
N PHE A 574 10.93 46.67 1.43
CA PHE A 574 11.89 47.31 2.34
C PHE A 574 12.92 48.24 1.66
N ARG A 575 12.49 49.00 0.65
CA ARG A 575 13.33 49.90 -0.15
C ARG A 575 14.25 50.83 0.65
N TYR A 576 13.76 51.37 1.76
CA TYR A 576 14.44 52.42 2.54
C TYR A 576 15.14 51.91 3.82
N VAL A 577 15.05 50.61 4.11
CA VAL A 577 15.73 50.01 5.25
C VAL A 577 17.24 50.10 5.06
N ASN A 578 17.93 50.68 6.03
CA ASN A 578 19.38 50.79 6.03
C ASN A 578 20.04 49.66 6.82
N GLU A 579 19.42 49.23 7.92
CA GLU A 579 19.96 48.15 8.74
C GLU A 579 18.94 47.02 8.87
N THR A 580 19.40 45.82 8.58
CA THR A 580 18.64 44.58 8.75
C THR A 580 19.43 43.65 9.64
N ALA A 581 19.06 43.58 10.92
CA ALA A 581 19.81 42.87 11.95
C ALA A 581 18.97 41.78 12.62
N PHE A 582 19.37 40.52 12.43
CA PHE A 582 18.88 39.36 13.17
C PHE A 582 19.96 38.98 14.19
N VAL A 583 19.77 39.38 15.44
CA VAL A 583 20.77 39.17 16.51
C VAL A 583 20.13 38.46 17.69
N GLY A 584 20.69 37.31 18.08
CA GLY A 584 20.26 36.60 19.28
C GLY A 584 18.83 36.05 19.19
N MET A 585 18.41 35.54 18.02
CA MET A 585 17.05 35.01 17.81
C MET A 585 17.01 33.50 18.05
N PRO A 586 16.57 33.04 19.24
CA PRO A 586 16.81 31.66 19.69
C PRO A 586 15.93 30.62 19.02
N LYS A 587 14.87 31.04 18.29
CA LYS A 587 13.92 30.12 17.62
C LYS A 587 13.94 30.25 16.10
N LEU A 588 14.73 31.17 15.56
CA LEU A 588 14.76 31.46 14.13
C LEU A 588 15.46 30.31 13.40
N GLU A 589 14.78 29.71 12.43
CA GLU A 589 15.21 28.55 11.65
C GLU A 589 15.40 28.89 10.17
N ARG A 590 14.59 29.80 9.60
CA ARG A 590 14.59 30.07 8.14
C ARG A 590 14.44 31.55 7.80
N LEU A 591 15.28 32.02 6.87
CA LEU A 591 15.23 33.37 6.30
C LEU A 591 15.13 33.30 4.78
N GLU A 592 14.09 33.90 4.22
CA GLU A 592 13.86 33.96 2.77
C GLU A 592 13.54 35.39 2.33
N PHE A 593 14.27 35.89 1.33
CA PHE A 593 14.09 37.24 0.80
C PHE A 593 13.85 37.19 -0.71
N GLY A 594 12.75 37.77 -1.19
CA GLY A 594 12.40 37.83 -2.60
C GLY A 594 13.29 38.75 -3.44
N GLU A 595 13.04 38.75 -4.74
CA GLU A 595 13.79 39.52 -5.74
C GLU A 595 13.67 41.03 -5.50
N GLY A 596 14.79 41.74 -5.47
CA GLY A 596 14.84 43.21 -5.34
C GLY A 596 14.51 43.73 -3.95
N SER A 597 14.32 42.86 -2.96
CA SER A 597 14.05 43.27 -1.58
C SER A 597 15.30 43.83 -0.89
N PHE A 598 15.10 44.84 -0.03
CA PHE A 598 16.17 45.60 0.61
C PHE A 598 17.14 46.28 -0.38
N ALA A 599 16.60 46.99 -1.37
CA ALA A 599 17.38 47.76 -2.36
C ALA A 599 16.69 49.09 -2.71
N VAL A 600 17.42 50.21 -2.79
CA VAL A 600 16.83 51.54 -3.13
C VAL A 600 16.37 51.62 -4.59
N GLU A 601 16.99 50.91 -5.51
CA GLU A 601 16.58 50.89 -6.91
C GLU A 601 16.42 49.45 -7.40
N THR A 602 15.24 49.13 -7.95
CA THR A 602 15.05 47.95 -8.79
C THR A 602 15.88 48.16 -10.06
N TYR A 603 17.08 47.59 -10.09
CA TYR A 603 18.03 47.72 -11.20
C TYR A 603 17.50 47.21 -12.56
N ALA A 604 16.30 46.62 -12.58
CA ALA A 604 15.58 46.19 -13.78
C ALA A 604 15.32 47.29 -14.82
N HIS A 605 15.46 48.58 -14.50
CA HIS A 605 15.08 49.67 -15.42
C HIS A 605 16.18 50.60 -15.96
N LYS A 606 17.46 50.48 -15.56
CA LYS A 606 18.50 51.39 -16.10
C LYS A 606 19.87 50.75 -16.28
N ILE A 607 19.99 49.82 -17.23
CA ILE A 607 21.27 49.53 -17.89
C ILE A 607 21.51 50.63 -18.96
N ALA A 608 21.70 51.87 -18.53
CA ALA A 608 22.21 52.95 -19.38
C ALA A 608 22.66 54.13 -18.50
N LYS A 609 23.97 54.40 -18.50
CA LYS A 609 24.71 55.48 -17.79
C LYS A 609 25.13 55.17 -16.35
N TYR A 610 26.19 54.39 -16.23
CA TYR A 610 27.08 54.48 -15.08
C TYR A 610 27.93 55.75 -15.18
N ASP A 611 27.56 56.76 -14.38
CA ASP A 611 28.53 57.68 -13.79
C ASP A 611 28.12 57.86 -12.31
N ASN A 612 28.72 57.03 -11.47
CA ASN A 612 28.81 57.13 -10.01
C ASN A 612 27.49 57.30 -9.20
N PRO A 613 26.71 56.22 -8.96
CA PRO A 613 25.71 56.26 -7.89
C PRO A 613 26.43 56.50 -6.56
N GLN A 614 25.93 57.45 -5.76
CA GLN A 614 26.48 57.73 -4.43
C GLN A 614 26.52 56.43 -3.63
N LYS A 615 27.72 55.94 -3.32
CA LYS A 615 27.91 54.75 -2.47
C LYS A 615 27.24 55.01 -1.13
N ASN A 616 26.13 54.32 -0.86
CA ASN A 616 25.48 54.40 0.43
C ASN A 616 26.23 53.52 1.44
N THR A 617 27.21 54.12 2.13
CA THR A 617 28.08 53.39 3.06
C THR A 617 27.41 53.05 4.40
N THR A 618 26.13 53.39 4.59
CA THR A 618 25.43 53.21 5.87
C THR A 618 24.54 51.97 5.90
N ARG A 619 24.45 51.20 4.81
CA ARG A 619 23.58 50.03 4.71
C ARG A 619 24.26 48.74 5.14
N ALA A 620 23.62 47.96 6.01
CA ALA A 620 24.22 46.78 6.64
C ALA A 620 23.23 45.64 6.90
N PHE A 621 23.68 44.41 6.62
CA PHE A 621 22.99 43.16 6.93
C PHE A 621 23.79 42.40 8.00
N TYR A 622 23.11 42.03 9.09
CA TYR A 622 23.68 41.27 10.19
C TYR A 622 22.82 40.03 10.50
N LEU A 623 23.44 38.86 10.55
CA LEU A 623 22.88 37.63 11.09
C LEU A 623 23.84 37.07 12.13
N LYS A 624 23.55 37.30 13.42
CA LYS A 624 24.48 37.01 14.52
C LYS A 624 23.82 36.25 15.66
N ASP A 625 24.54 35.28 16.23
CA ASP A 625 24.13 34.56 17.45
C ASP A 625 22.73 33.91 17.32
N CYS A 626 22.44 33.32 16.16
CA CYS A 626 21.17 32.66 15.86
C CYS A 626 21.40 31.14 15.72
N ASP A 627 21.23 30.40 16.82
CA ASP A 627 21.68 29.01 16.90
C ASP A 627 20.94 28.02 16.00
N ASN A 628 19.71 28.33 15.59
CA ASN A 628 18.81 27.39 14.89
C ASN A 628 18.63 27.68 13.40
N VAL A 629 19.21 28.75 12.85
CA VAL A 629 19.01 29.09 11.43
C VAL A 629 19.71 28.05 10.57
N GLU A 630 18.96 27.32 9.75
CA GLU A 630 19.47 26.25 8.86
C GLU A 630 19.67 26.75 7.43
N GLU A 631 18.78 27.63 6.96
CA GLU A 631 18.77 28.12 5.58
C GLU A 631 18.63 29.65 5.49
N LEU A 632 19.48 30.26 4.66
CA LEU A 632 19.40 31.66 4.25
C LEU A 632 19.27 31.75 2.72
N VAL A 633 18.13 32.26 2.26
CA VAL A 633 17.78 32.31 0.84
C VAL A 633 17.50 33.75 0.41
N MET A 634 18.13 34.20 -0.67
CA MET A 634 18.02 35.56 -1.20
C MET A 634 17.76 35.55 -2.70
N GLY A 635 16.73 36.27 -3.13
CA GLY A 635 16.32 36.47 -4.52
C GLY A 635 17.31 37.33 -5.30
N ARG A 636 17.09 37.49 -6.61
CA ARG A 636 17.94 38.38 -7.44
C ARG A 636 17.88 39.82 -6.92
N TYR A 637 18.95 40.58 -7.08
CA TYR A 637 19.07 42.00 -6.71
C TYR A 637 18.84 42.36 -5.23
N SER A 638 18.56 41.40 -4.34
CA SER A 638 18.35 41.70 -2.92
C SER A 638 19.63 42.20 -2.26
N PHE A 639 19.53 43.20 -1.40
CA PHE A 639 20.67 43.81 -0.72
C PHE A 639 21.78 44.34 -1.67
N ASN A 640 21.45 44.73 -2.90
CA ASN A 640 22.46 45.08 -3.91
C ASN A 640 23.34 46.30 -3.53
N ASP A 641 22.78 47.24 -2.78
CA ASP A 641 23.36 48.50 -2.35
C ASP A 641 23.78 48.51 -0.88
N TYR A 642 23.74 47.33 -0.24
CA TYR A 642 24.25 47.13 1.11
C TYR A 642 25.77 47.14 1.11
N TYR A 643 26.36 47.87 2.06
CA TYR A 643 27.80 48.06 2.20
C TYR A 643 28.45 47.00 3.11
N VAL A 644 27.68 46.39 4.01
CA VAL A 644 28.13 45.41 5.00
C VAL A 644 27.25 44.16 4.95
N CYS A 645 27.87 42.98 4.95
CA CYS A 645 27.24 41.69 5.14
C CYS A 645 28.04 40.89 6.18
N GLU A 646 27.46 40.64 7.35
CA GLU A 646 28.11 39.85 8.41
C GLU A 646 27.21 38.73 8.90
N ILE A 647 27.74 37.51 8.88
CA ILE A 647 27.12 36.31 9.41
C ILE A 647 28.09 35.68 10.40
N GLU A 648 27.77 35.72 11.69
CA GLU A 648 28.68 35.32 12.76
C GLU A 648 27.95 34.49 13.84
N ASN A 649 28.56 33.40 14.30
CA ASN A 649 27.99 32.53 15.34
C ASN A 649 26.59 31.99 14.98
N VAL A 650 26.48 31.31 13.84
CA VAL A 650 25.24 30.68 13.36
C VAL A 650 25.52 29.18 13.17
N PRO A 651 25.59 28.40 14.26
CA PRO A 651 26.11 27.04 14.24
C PRO A 651 25.29 26.02 13.45
N SER A 652 24.00 26.25 13.25
CA SER A 652 23.12 25.33 12.50
C SER A 652 23.01 25.64 11.01
N LEU A 653 23.60 26.74 10.53
CA LEU A 653 23.43 27.17 9.14
C LEU A 653 24.10 26.17 8.19
N GLU A 654 23.33 25.61 7.25
CA GLU A 654 23.79 24.62 6.29
C GLU A 654 23.91 25.17 4.86
N LEU A 655 23.04 26.12 4.50
CA LEU A 655 22.90 26.66 3.13
C LEU A 655 22.77 28.19 3.10
N ILE A 656 23.59 28.84 2.27
CA ILE A 656 23.38 30.21 1.78
C ILE A 656 23.14 30.16 0.27
N LYS A 657 21.94 30.55 -0.17
CA LYS A 657 21.54 30.58 -1.58
C LYS A 657 21.20 32.00 -2.02
N MET A 658 21.73 32.41 -3.19
CA MET A 658 21.49 33.73 -3.78
C MET A 658 21.06 33.63 -5.26
N GLY A 659 20.13 34.46 -5.71
CA GLY A 659 19.67 34.52 -7.11
C GLY A 659 18.27 33.94 -7.34
N GLU A 660 18.06 33.21 -8.45
CA GLU A 660 16.73 32.73 -8.84
C GLU A 660 16.13 31.70 -7.85
N LEU A 661 14.93 32.00 -7.36
CA LEU A 661 14.22 31.21 -6.36
C LEU A 661 13.35 30.11 -6.99
N ASP A 662 12.83 30.33 -8.21
CA ASP A 662 11.96 29.41 -8.96
C ASP A 662 12.52 29.04 -10.35
N ALA A 663 12.63 27.74 -10.67
CA ALA A 663 13.17 27.23 -11.94
C ALA A 663 12.20 27.37 -13.15
N GLY A 664 11.25 28.30 -13.11
CA GLY A 664 10.00 28.18 -13.86
C GLY A 664 9.43 29.46 -14.47
N THR A 665 10.22 30.36 -15.06
CA THR A 665 9.66 31.32 -16.04
C THR A 665 10.61 31.56 -17.22
N GLY A 666 10.04 31.56 -18.42
CA GLY A 666 10.77 31.55 -19.68
C GLY A 666 11.38 32.89 -20.10
N ALA A 667 12.21 32.78 -21.15
CA ALA A 667 12.76 33.80 -22.04
C ALA A 667 13.94 34.67 -21.55
N ALA A 668 14.96 34.68 -22.41
CA ALA A 668 16.25 35.35 -22.33
C ALA A 668 16.20 36.88 -22.26
N ALA A 669 16.71 37.45 -21.16
CA ALA A 669 17.68 38.57 -21.13
C ALA A 669 18.07 38.90 -19.67
N GLY A 670 19.35 38.73 -19.30
CA GLY A 670 19.92 39.26 -18.03
C GLY A 670 19.69 38.45 -16.76
N ARG A 671 20.10 37.17 -16.73
CA ARG A 671 20.07 36.30 -15.53
C ARG A 671 21.29 36.55 -14.65
N TYR A 672 21.23 37.47 -13.68
CA TYR A 672 22.34 37.75 -12.77
C TYR A 672 21.80 37.92 -11.34
N SER A 673 22.55 37.48 -10.32
CA SER A 673 22.13 37.61 -8.92
C SER A 673 22.28 39.03 -8.37
N TRP A 674 23.41 39.72 -8.56
CA TRP A 674 23.69 41.07 -8.02
C TRP A 674 23.52 41.25 -6.50
N ASN A 675 23.35 40.17 -5.74
CA ASN A 675 23.24 40.25 -4.29
C ASN A 675 24.52 40.79 -3.68
N PHE A 676 24.41 41.77 -2.79
CA PHE A 676 25.57 42.42 -2.16
C PHE A 676 26.62 42.91 -3.18
N PHE A 677 26.18 43.38 -4.35
CA PHE A 677 27.07 43.88 -5.40
C PHE A 677 28.03 44.95 -4.85
N TRP A 678 27.51 45.93 -4.11
CA TRP A 678 28.25 47.06 -3.55
C TRP A 678 28.83 46.83 -2.14
N ALA A 679 28.71 45.61 -1.59
CA ALA A 679 29.23 45.32 -0.27
C ALA A 679 30.74 45.53 -0.25
N ASN A 680 31.22 46.31 0.72
CA ASN A 680 32.64 46.56 0.99
C ASN A 680 33.18 45.61 2.05
N SER A 681 32.32 45.19 3.00
CA SER A 681 32.67 44.24 4.06
C SER A 681 31.85 42.96 3.93
N LEU A 682 32.54 41.82 3.90
CA LEU A 682 31.96 40.48 3.98
C LEU A 682 32.63 39.72 5.13
N VAL A 683 31.85 39.36 6.15
CA VAL A 683 32.31 38.58 7.31
C VAL A 683 31.47 37.32 7.42
N LEU A 684 32.09 36.14 7.32
CA LEU A 684 31.47 34.85 7.61
C LEU A 684 32.32 34.13 8.64
N ARG A 685 31.81 33.96 9.87
CA ARG A 685 32.59 33.46 11.01
C ARG A 685 31.80 32.50 11.88
N ASN A 686 32.45 31.44 12.34
CA ASN A 686 31.85 30.44 13.25
C ASN A 686 30.56 29.83 12.69
N LEU A 687 30.66 29.21 11.50
CA LEU A 687 29.55 28.52 10.82
C LEU A 687 29.92 27.02 10.63
N PRO A 688 30.01 26.25 11.73
CA PRO A 688 30.52 24.87 11.72
C PRO A 688 29.76 23.90 10.82
N LYS A 689 28.45 24.05 10.62
CA LYS A 689 27.64 23.17 9.76
C LYS A 689 27.51 23.64 8.32
N LEU A 690 28.00 24.83 7.97
CA LEU A 690 27.77 25.39 6.63
C LEU A 690 28.41 24.49 5.58
N THR A 691 27.60 23.95 4.67
CA THR A 691 28.05 23.04 3.61
C THR A 691 28.10 23.71 2.25
N THR A 692 27.20 24.67 2.00
CA THR A 692 26.94 25.21 0.66
C THR A 692 26.76 26.72 0.66
N ILE A 693 27.50 27.41 -0.21
CA ILE A 693 27.27 28.80 -0.61
C ILE A 693 27.12 28.83 -2.13
N THR A 694 25.97 29.23 -2.65
CA THR A 694 25.70 29.09 -4.09
C THR A 694 24.90 30.23 -4.70
N THR A 695 25.23 30.57 -5.95
CA THR A 695 24.46 31.43 -6.85
C THR A 695 23.97 30.64 -8.06
N GLU A 696 22.65 30.57 -8.28
CA GLU A 696 21.93 29.91 -9.40
C GLU A 696 22.28 28.44 -9.75
N LYS A 697 21.29 27.69 -10.27
CA LYS A 697 21.41 26.28 -10.72
C LYS A 697 21.22 26.13 -12.23
N ASN A 698 21.63 27.12 -13.02
CA ASN A 698 21.51 27.09 -14.47
C ASN A 698 22.90 26.96 -15.11
N ASN A 699 23.14 25.82 -15.77
CA ASN A 699 24.40 25.39 -16.39
C ASN A 699 24.94 26.32 -17.51
N ASN A 700 24.42 27.55 -17.67
CA ASN A 700 24.69 28.45 -18.79
C ASN A 700 24.83 29.94 -18.41
N VAL A 701 24.86 30.31 -17.11
CA VAL A 701 25.00 31.72 -16.71
C VAL A 701 26.45 32.01 -16.33
N ALA A 702 27.16 32.74 -17.19
CA ALA A 702 28.58 33.02 -17.07
C ALA A 702 28.94 34.14 -16.06
N SER A 703 27.99 34.76 -15.36
CA SER A 703 28.29 35.76 -14.34
C SER A 703 27.15 35.89 -13.31
N SER A 704 27.41 36.13 -12.02
CA SER A 704 26.36 36.42 -11.02
C SER A 704 26.47 37.83 -10.45
N TYR A 705 27.67 38.42 -10.48
CA TYR A 705 28.01 39.72 -9.89
C TYR A 705 27.79 39.83 -8.36
N SER A 706 27.44 38.73 -7.68
CA SER A 706 27.32 38.73 -6.22
C SER A 706 28.70 38.95 -5.58
N PHE A 707 28.75 39.76 -4.52
CA PHE A 707 30.01 40.09 -3.83
C PHE A 707 31.12 40.61 -4.76
N THR A 708 30.79 41.50 -5.70
CA THR A 708 31.79 42.04 -6.65
C THR A 708 32.79 43.00 -5.97
N ASN A 709 32.32 43.84 -5.05
CA ASN A 709 33.08 44.95 -4.47
C ASN A 709 33.74 44.79 -3.08
N PRO A 710 33.69 43.65 -2.35
CA PRO A 710 34.18 43.64 -0.98
C PRO A 710 35.71 43.81 -0.94
N TYR A 711 36.16 44.78 -0.13
CA TYR A 711 37.57 45.04 0.17
C TYR A 711 38.00 44.38 1.47
N ILE A 712 37.07 44.23 2.41
CA ILE A 712 37.26 43.57 3.69
C ILE A 712 36.55 42.21 3.59
N ILE A 713 37.33 41.14 3.65
CA ILE A 713 36.83 39.76 3.57
C ILE A 713 37.42 39.00 4.76
N ASN A 714 36.54 38.56 5.65
CA ASN A 714 36.89 37.73 6.80
C ASN A 714 36.11 36.43 6.77
N LEU A 715 36.80 35.31 6.54
CA LEU A 715 36.21 33.97 6.41
C LEU A 715 36.89 33.03 7.42
N GLU A 716 36.19 32.69 8.50
CA GLU A 716 36.74 31.96 9.64
C GLU A 716 35.79 30.83 10.11
N ASP A 717 36.36 29.69 10.50
CA ASP A 717 35.64 28.61 11.20
C ASP A 717 34.39 28.06 10.47
N MET A 718 34.61 27.57 9.23
CA MET A 718 33.64 26.85 8.39
C MET A 718 34.18 25.46 7.94
N PRO A 719 34.43 24.53 8.88
CA PRO A 719 35.10 23.25 8.61
C PRO A 719 34.38 22.32 7.61
N ASN A 720 33.05 22.40 7.49
CA ASN A 720 32.24 21.50 6.67
C ASN A 720 31.84 22.07 5.30
N LEU A 721 32.38 23.24 4.93
CA LEU A 721 32.05 23.91 3.68
C LEU A 721 32.67 23.13 2.51
N THR A 722 31.81 22.56 1.67
CA THR A 722 32.21 21.67 0.56
C THR A 722 31.82 22.22 -0.82
N THR A 723 30.73 22.97 -0.90
CA THR A 723 30.18 23.47 -2.17
C THR A 723 30.18 24.98 -2.18
N ILE A 724 30.94 25.57 -3.10
CA ILE A 724 30.92 27.02 -3.33
C ILE A 724 30.80 27.27 -4.82
N THR A 725 29.66 27.83 -5.19
CA THR A 725 29.33 28.17 -6.57
C THR A 725 29.08 29.67 -6.63
N LEU A 726 30.16 30.43 -6.76
CA LEU A 726 30.13 31.87 -7.02
C LEU A 726 30.76 32.14 -8.38
N ASP A 727 30.39 33.25 -9.02
CA ASP A 727 30.96 33.66 -10.30
C ASP A 727 32.47 33.97 -10.19
N ALA A 728 33.31 33.12 -10.77
CA ALA A 728 34.76 33.25 -10.76
C ALA A 728 35.27 34.58 -11.37
N THR A 729 34.52 35.16 -12.32
CA THR A 729 34.94 36.38 -13.05
C THR A 729 34.69 37.64 -12.22
N ASN A 730 33.51 37.77 -11.60
CA ASN A 730 33.11 39.01 -10.94
C ASN A 730 33.10 38.94 -9.42
N ALA A 731 32.92 37.76 -8.80
CA ALA A 731 33.02 37.66 -7.35
C ALA A 731 34.43 38.07 -6.89
N PHE A 732 34.48 38.93 -5.87
CA PHE A 732 35.71 39.50 -5.30
C PHE A 732 36.60 40.25 -6.29
N ARG A 733 36.06 40.74 -7.42
CA ARG A 733 36.82 41.39 -8.49
C ARG A 733 37.74 42.51 -7.99
N PHE A 734 37.24 43.40 -7.13
CA PHE A 734 38.04 44.54 -6.65
C PHE A 734 39.06 44.17 -5.58
N ALA A 735 38.79 43.16 -4.75
CA ALA A 735 39.81 42.55 -3.89
C ALA A 735 40.96 41.99 -4.75
N LYS A 736 40.64 41.23 -5.81
CA LYS A 736 41.60 40.67 -6.78
C LYS A 736 42.44 41.77 -7.46
N GLU A 737 41.84 42.90 -7.84
CA GLU A 737 42.55 44.05 -8.44
C GLU A 737 43.43 44.81 -7.43
N SER A 738 43.05 44.85 -6.15
CA SER A 738 43.78 45.57 -5.08
C SER A 738 45.00 44.81 -4.58
N ILE A 739 44.93 43.46 -4.52
CA ILE A 739 46.07 42.58 -4.25
C ILE A 739 47.17 42.79 -5.30
N LYS A 740 46.81 42.83 -6.59
CA LYS A 740 47.75 43.07 -7.71
C LYS A 740 48.46 44.42 -7.66
N LYS A 741 47.95 45.38 -6.89
CA LYS A 741 48.51 46.73 -6.76
C LYS A 741 49.19 46.98 -5.40
N SER A 742 49.40 45.95 -4.57
CA SER A 742 50.06 46.02 -3.25
C SER A 742 49.40 46.95 -2.22
N TYR A 743 48.10 47.19 -2.33
CA TYR A 743 47.31 47.98 -1.38
C TYR A 743 46.43 47.07 -0.51
N MET A 744 46.97 46.28 0.43
CA MET A 744 46.10 45.56 1.38
C MET A 744 46.73 45.28 2.75
N SER A 745 45.89 45.40 3.78
CA SER A 745 46.18 45.11 5.19
C SER A 745 45.07 44.32 5.91
N GLY A 746 44.24 43.50 5.23
CA GLY A 746 43.06 42.94 5.91
C GLY A 746 42.31 41.77 5.25
N ILE A 747 42.98 40.79 4.64
CA ILE A 747 42.35 39.50 4.31
C ILE A 747 42.78 38.48 5.36
N VAL A 748 41.82 37.84 6.04
CA VAL A 748 42.04 36.73 6.97
C VAL A 748 41.19 35.55 6.51
N ILE A 749 41.85 34.42 6.21
CA ILE A 749 41.20 33.16 5.82
C ILE A 749 41.82 32.06 6.65
N ASN A 750 41.03 31.42 7.50
CA ASN A 750 41.49 30.35 8.38
C ASN A 750 40.47 29.19 8.35
N THR A 751 40.57 28.35 7.32
CA THR A 751 39.72 27.16 7.17
C THR A 751 40.57 25.89 7.34
N LYS A 752 40.13 24.95 8.20
CA LYS A 752 40.86 23.70 8.49
C LYS A 752 40.66 22.60 7.45
N SER A 753 39.88 22.82 6.39
CA SER A 753 39.56 21.82 5.38
C SER A 753 40.64 21.75 4.30
N THR A 754 41.34 20.61 4.23
CA THR A 754 42.15 20.22 3.07
C THR A 754 41.25 20.09 1.84
N LEU A 755 41.15 21.16 1.06
CA LEU A 755 40.45 21.19 -0.23
C LEU A 755 41.23 20.34 -1.26
N SER A 756 40.74 19.11 -1.48
CA SER A 756 41.28 18.21 -2.51
C SER A 756 40.83 18.66 -3.91
N ILE A 757 41.78 19.16 -4.70
CA ILE A 757 41.59 19.60 -6.08
C ILE A 757 41.52 18.37 -6.99
N LEU A 758 40.31 17.89 -7.30
CA LEU A 758 40.05 17.01 -8.44
C LEU A 758 38.73 17.39 -9.12
N SER A 759 38.87 17.97 -10.32
CA SER A 759 37.86 18.12 -11.38
C SER A 759 36.53 18.83 -11.06
N SER A 760 36.48 20.08 -11.51
CA SER A 760 35.37 20.80 -12.17
C SER A 760 34.45 21.75 -11.41
N HIS A 761 34.25 21.73 -10.08
CA HIS A 761 33.36 22.72 -9.43
C HIS A 761 33.80 23.11 -8.00
N ILE A 762 34.94 23.80 -7.86
CA ILE A 762 35.29 24.60 -6.67
C ILE A 762 36.08 25.84 -7.14
N ASP A 763 35.63 27.06 -6.83
CA ASP A 763 36.48 28.26 -6.98
C ASP A 763 36.28 29.32 -5.85
N ILE A 764 36.86 29.02 -4.67
CA ILE A 764 37.58 30.01 -3.83
C ILE A 764 39.04 30.20 -4.36
N GLY A 765 39.41 29.50 -5.44
CA GLY A 765 40.70 29.48 -6.10
C GLY A 765 40.95 30.64 -7.08
N ALA A 766 40.84 31.87 -6.58
CA ALA A 766 41.88 32.83 -6.91
C ALA A 766 42.30 33.64 -5.67
N LEU A 767 42.00 33.15 -4.45
CA LEU A 767 42.54 33.72 -3.23
C LEU A 767 44.02 33.33 -2.97
N ALA A 768 44.60 32.42 -3.77
CA ALA A 768 46.05 32.27 -3.86
C ALA A 768 46.50 31.37 -5.04
N ASP A 769 46.36 31.79 -6.30
CA ASP A 769 47.43 31.44 -7.26
C ASP A 769 48.67 32.33 -7.03
N TYR A 770 48.54 33.35 -6.18
CA TYR A 770 49.59 34.20 -5.64
C TYR A 770 49.08 34.63 -4.24
N PHE A 771 49.78 34.43 -3.14
CA PHE A 771 50.87 35.37 -2.86
C PHE A 771 51.66 35.79 -4.08
#